data_AF-A0A2J6RM27-F1
#
_entry.id   AF-A0A2J6RM27-F1
#
_cell.length_a   1.000
_cell.length_b   1.000
_cell.length_c   1.000
_cell.angle_alpha   90.00
_cell.angle_beta   90.00
_cell.angle_gamma   90.00
#
_symmetry.space_group_name_H-M   'P 1'
#
loop_
_entity.id
_entity.type
_entity.pdbx_description
1 polymer ?
#
loop_
_entity_poly.entity_id
_entity_poly.type
_entity_poly.pdbx_seq_one_letter_code
_entity_poly.pdbx_strand_id
1 'polypeptide(L)'
;MTSGPHIHEKVPWLQSHSTKRYSLRKSWRLAPNKLPEPPAEDGEKTRSRRWAHFALHLVICLAWLGPAIALLVLNFQSHLVGASIGCFSCRVNPFSSSTYDEEAGFNKRDDTALSGLQFAAKALEIWFALVGAGFIYDILVIITAHRGHLPIGMFAKYLQFGDILSIFQFPPGSKNSLHWGFIFFVGCMCVIMNLIGPAIAILMIPTLQWIDIDSTNPVLFVSLASSSPPSSVAISPGCSASLLAAGNFSCTTEPYAHTLDELFASVAASLGQIDVTPVVFDPVITQEGQVSYIVNTTDPDVDWIPSRQVAREISADYLRYANAVQEAHPPSNYSTIHNSLSTLLLRDGPVLGLGGGCYKGNLSVAQVAVDKSIRCYSGWNLFAISNAEYIKCIRVGTGWTGTTNFQSNLYLGTENSTVNDVAITPHFADHAHTPVSTDDPHCFDANGNPQTDPACDWDAIFAETPAANLWNTSTNFILVEYHMPGLSTPNNTVWCDDISYINFQSYELDPSPYSNFIHLATLEDADPPVPPRTVPLVVHPDWILAAWSVDQNGTVAGTRDPAAQISSTLETVLTEANATLELDLLNYMDGVVMDQALSLIDYSTNSSTQTTNAATNPLLTTSAQIQVWMYSMFSQTSKLGAAVVIICCVIVVLRILVAFKRATIGHYTSPKTLMELLLEALEYDPMEPDSQLQPRRASVGIMENKMGVKVDGRKLSFAYTH
;
A
#
# COMPACT_ATOMS: atom_id res chain seq x y z
N MET A 1 6.35 25.61 38.36
CA MET A 1 7.74 26.12 38.31
C MET A 1 8.00 26.49 36.84
N THR A 2 7.73 27.75 36.49
CA THR A 2 8.74 28.81 36.18
C THR A 2 9.60 28.47 34.96
N SER A 3 9.76 29.26 33.90
CA SER A 3 9.30 30.60 33.52
C SER A 3 9.91 30.89 32.14
N GLY A 4 9.12 31.32 31.15
CA GLY A 4 9.65 31.83 29.88
C GLY A 4 9.94 33.34 29.93
N PRO A 5 10.58 33.92 28.90
CA PRO A 5 10.51 35.36 28.67
C PRO A 5 9.77 35.72 27.38
N HIS A 6 8.88 36.70 27.56
CA HIS A 6 8.22 37.54 26.57
C HIS A 6 9.18 38.39 25.74
N ILE A 7 8.81 38.68 24.48
CA ILE A 7 9.25 39.90 23.79
C ILE A 7 8.00 40.63 23.25
N HIS A 8 7.88 41.89 23.67
CA HIS A 8 6.81 42.82 23.34
C HIS A 8 7.15 43.66 22.11
N GLU A 9 6.12 43.88 21.31
CA GLU A 9 5.98 44.86 20.24
C GLU A 9 6.00 46.32 20.78
N LYS A 10 6.59 47.26 20.02
CA LYS A 10 6.19 48.69 19.97
C LYS A 10 6.96 49.52 18.92
N VAL A 11 6.20 50.25 18.11
CA VAL A 11 6.55 51.42 17.27
C VAL A 11 5.78 52.61 17.88
N PRO A 12 6.30 53.86 18.06
CA PRO A 12 6.18 54.92 17.03
C PRO A 12 7.15 56.16 17.04
N TRP A 13 7.36 56.70 15.82
CA TRP A 13 7.45 58.10 15.32
C TRP A 13 8.32 59.25 15.94
N LEU A 14 8.99 59.95 14.99
CA LEU A 14 9.22 61.41 14.76
C LEU A 14 10.34 62.26 15.42
N GLN A 15 11.01 62.99 14.51
CA GLN A 15 11.65 64.32 14.56
C GLN A 15 13.08 64.49 15.11
N SER A 16 14.01 64.93 14.24
CA SER A 16 14.61 66.28 14.33
C SER A 16 15.65 66.53 13.20
N HIS A 17 15.54 67.70 12.58
CA HIS A 17 16.42 68.28 11.57
C HIS A 17 17.84 68.58 12.08
N SER A 18 18.84 68.48 11.20
CA SER A 18 19.89 69.51 11.15
C SER A 18 20.39 69.76 9.72
N THR A 19 20.42 71.05 9.39
CA THR A 19 20.79 71.69 8.13
C THR A 19 22.29 71.89 7.98
N LYS A 20 22.83 71.71 6.76
CA LYS A 20 23.93 72.54 6.24
C LYS A 20 23.71 72.89 4.77
N ARG A 21 23.49 74.19 4.53
CA ARG A 21 23.58 74.86 3.22
C ARG A 21 25.05 74.99 2.83
N TYR A 22 25.37 74.75 1.56
CA TYR A 22 26.37 75.54 0.84
C TYR A 22 25.77 76.04 -0.47
N SER A 23 25.88 77.34 -0.66
CA SER A 23 25.51 78.06 -1.87
C SER A 23 26.60 77.92 -2.92
N LEU A 24 26.25 77.98 -4.20
CA LEU A 24 26.95 78.81 -5.19
C LEU A 24 26.14 78.90 -6.48
N ARG A 25 25.55 80.09 -6.68
CA ARG A 25 25.14 80.59 -8.00
C ARG A 25 26.39 80.80 -8.86
N LYS A 26 26.37 80.36 -10.12
CA LYS A 26 27.05 81.10 -11.19
C LYS A 26 26.33 80.92 -12.53
N SER A 27 26.04 82.06 -13.13
CA SER A 27 25.37 82.28 -14.40
C SER A 27 26.14 81.68 -15.57
N TRP A 28 25.43 81.17 -16.58
CA TRP A 28 25.97 81.04 -17.94
C TRP A 28 25.13 81.87 -18.90
N ARG A 29 25.79 82.83 -19.53
CA ARG A 29 25.29 83.64 -20.64
C ARG A 29 25.32 82.80 -21.92
N LEU A 30 24.33 83.03 -22.77
CA LEU A 30 24.32 82.64 -24.18
C LEU A 30 25.44 83.37 -24.95
N ALA A 31 26.21 82.61 -25.74
CA ALA A 31 26.88 83.07 -26.95
C ALA A 31 27.04 81.87 -27.92
N PRO A 32 27.04 82.09 -29.25
CA PRO A 32 26.71 81.07 -30.24
C PRO A 32 27.92 80.37 -30.87
N ASN A 33 27.63 79.25 -31.54
CA ASN A 33 28.45 78.50 -32.51
C ASN A 33 29.68 77.72 -32.00
N LYS A 34 29.53 76.39 -31.96
CA LYS A 34 30.22 75.42 -32.84
C LYS A 34 29.73 74.00 -32.50
N LEU A 35 29.17 73.29 -33.48
CA LEU A 35 28.99 71.84 -33.38
C LEU A 35 30.36 71.18 -33.24
N PRO A 36 30.60 70.32 -32.24
CA PRO A 36 31.72 69.39 -32.26
C PRO A 36 31.34 68.17 -33.11
N GLU A 37 32.11 67.90 -34.15
CA GLU A 37 32.11 66.61 -34.86
C GLU A 37 32.48 65.48 -33.87
N PRO A 38 31.82 64.30 -33.94
CA PRO A 38 32.19 63.17 -33.10
C PRO A 38 33.51 62.54 -33.56
N PRO A 39 34.44 62.19 -32.65
CA PRO A 39 35.68 61.50 -33.01
C PRO A 39 35.39 60.07 -33.48
N ALA A 40 35.98 59.68 -34.62
CA ALA A 40 35.70 58.45 -35.36
C ALA A 40 36.44 57.18 -34.86
N GLU A 41 37.22 57.24 -33.77
CA GLU A 41 38.07 56.12 -33.32
C GLU A 41 37.51 55.26 -32.16
N ASP A 42 36.34 55.59 -31.59
CA ASP A 42 35.74 54.80 -30.50
C ASP A 42 34.80 53.66 -30.97
N GLY A 43 34.60 53.52 -32.30
CA GLY A 43 33.64 52.56 -32.88
C GLY A 43 34.06 51.09 -32.81
N GLU A 44 35.36 50.79 -32.80
CA GLU A 44 35.85 49.41 -32.91
C GLU A 44 35.93 48.70 -31.55
N LYS A 45 36.41 49.40 -30.51
CA LYS A 45 36.41 48.91 -29.12
C LYS A 45 34.98 48.72 -28.57
N THR A 46 34.06 49.61 -28.94
CA THR A 46 32.65 49.49 -28.55
C THR A 46 31.95 48.32 -29.26
N ARG A 47 32.29 48.01 -30.52
CA ARG A 47 31.74 46.86 -31.27
C ARG A 47 32.19 45.51 -30.70
N SER A 48 33.47 45.36 -30.36
CA SER A 48 34.00 44.13 -29.73
C SER A 48 33.37 43.84 -28.37
N ARG A 49 33.28 44.88 -27.51
CA ARG A 49 32.64 44.78 -26.19
C ARG A 49 31.16 44.41 -26.28
N ARG A 50 30.43 44.91 -27.29
CA ARG A 50 29.01 44.59 -27.52
C ARG A 50 28.80 43.15 -27.98
N TRP A 51 29.67 42.62 -28.84
CA TRP A 51 29.64 41.20 -29.24
C TRP A 51 29.90 40.28 -28.06
N ALA A 52 30.85 40.63 -27.19
CA ALA A 52 31.13 39.90 -25.96
C ALA A 52 29.91 39.88 -25.03
N HIS A 53 29.20 41.00 -24.84
CA HIS A 53 27.98 41.04 -24.02
C HIS A 53 26.83 40.20 -24.61
N PHE A 54 26.64 40.23 -25.93
CA PHE A 54 25.63 39.41 -26.61
C PHE A 54 25.94 37.90 -26.49
N ALA A 55 27.19 37.52 -26.74
CA ALA A 55 27.65 36.14 -26.59
C ALA A 55 27.53 35.66 -25.14
N LEU A 56 27.92 36.49 -24.16
CA LEU A 56 27.77 36.19 -22.74
C LEU A 56 26.31 35.93 -22.36
N HIS A 57 25.38 36.76 -22.84
CA HIS A 57 23.95 36.60 -22.53
C HIS A 57 23.38 35.31 -23.15
N LEU A 58 23.81 34.94 -24.35
CA LEU A 58 23.42 33.67 -24.98
C LEU A 58 23.97 32.46 -24.23
N VAL A 59 25.23 32.52 -23.81
CA VAL A 59 25.85 31.46 -22.99
C VAL A 59 25.10 31.29 -21.66
N ILE A 60 24.74 32.39 -21.00
CA ILE A 60 23.93 32.35 -19.77
C ILE A 60 22.55 31.73 -20.01
N CYS A 61 21.91 31.96 -21.17
CA CYS A 61 20.63 31.32 -21.49
C CYS A 61 20.79 29.82 -21.75
N LEU A 62 21.82 29.44 -22.50
CA LEU A 62 22.09 28.05 -22.84
C LEU A 62 22.51 27.23 -21.61
N ALA A 63 23.26 27.85 -20.68
CA ALA A 63 23.66 27.24 -19.43
C ALA A 63 22.47 26.87 -18.52
N TRP A 64 21.30 27.49 -18.67
CA TRP A 64 20.09 27.09 -17.94
C TRP A 64 19.58 25.69 -18.34
N LEU A 65 19.82 25.25 -19.58
CA LEU A 65 19.42 23.92 -20.03
C LEU A 65 20.13 22.80 -19.28
N GLY A 66 21.38 23.01 -18.84
CA GLY A 66 22.16 22.02 -18.11
C GLY A 66 21.44 21.48 -16.87
N PRO A 67 21.16 22.31 -15.84
CA PRO A 67 20.45 21.88 -14.65
C PRO A 67 19.02 21.41 -14.95
N ALA A 68 18.31 22.03 -15.90
CA ALA A 68 16.95 21.60 -16.28
C ALA A 68 16.92 20.18 -16.86
N ILE A 69 17.85 19.85 -17.76
CA ILE A 69 17.98 18.50 -18.34
C ILE A 69 18.43 17.51 -17.27
N ALA A 70 19.37 17.88 -16.40
CA ALA A 70 19.82 17.01 -15.31
C ALA A 70 18.65 16.63 -14.39
N LEU A 71 17.80 17.59 -13.99
CA LEU A 71 16.59 17.31 -13.20
C LEU A 71 15.63 16.36 -13.92
N LEU A 72 15.39 16.57 -15.22
CA LEU A 72 14.56 15.65 -16.00
C LEU A 72 15.14 14.24 -16.01
N VAL A 73 16.45 14.09 -16.27
CA VAL A 73 17.11 12.78 -16.31
C VAL A 73 16.99 12.07 -14.97
N LEU A 74 17.26 12.76 -13.85
CA LEU A 74 17.15 12.18 -12.50
C LEU A 74 15.74 11.67 -12.20
N ASN A 75 14.71 12.45 -12.56
CA ASN A 75 13.31 12.07 -12.31
C ASN A 75 12.81 10.97 -13.26
N PHE A 76 13.25 10.96 -14.52
CA PHE A 76 12.91 9.90 -15.47
C PHE A 76 13.61 8.57 -15.15
N GLN A 77 14.80 8.61 -14.57
CA GLN A 77 15.55 7.41 -14.17
C GLN A 77 15.17 6.88 -12.79
N SER A 78 14.22 7.51 -12.09
CA SER A 78 13.86 7.16 -10.72
C SER A 78 15.08 7.13 -9.77
N HIS A 79 15.97 8.13 -9.89
CA HIS A 79 17.27 8.09 -9.22
C HIS A 79 17.13 8.04 -7.69
N LEU A 80 17.73 7.01 -7.09
CA LEU A 80 17.77 6.80 -5.64
C LEU A 80 18.82 7.73 -5.00
N VAL A 81 18.38 8.52 -4.03
CA VAL A 81 19.26 9.38 -3.21
C VAL A 81 19.78 8.60 -2.01
N GLY A 82 18.93 7.79 -1.38
CA GLY A 82 19.26 6.94 -0.23
C GLY A 82 18.47 7.29 1.03
N ALA A 83 19.02 6.99 2.21
CA ALA A 83 18.36 7.12 3.50
C ALA A 83 18.16 8.58 3.93
N SER A 84 19.01 9.50 3.45
CA SER A 84 18.97 10.93 3.76
C SER A 84 19.43 11.75 2.56
N ILE A 85 18.75 12.86 2.28
CA ILE A 85 19.16 13.84 1.25
C ILE A 85 20.42 14.58 1.69
N GLY A 86 20.55 14.83 3.00
CA GLY A 86 21.68 15.54 3.59
C GLY A 86 23.00 14.77 3.61
N CYS A 87 23.04 13.54 3.09
CA CYS A 87 24.21 12.67 3.19
C CYS A 87 24.35 11.67 2.04
N PHE A 88 25.47 11.73 1.31
CA PHE A 88 25.72 10.90 0.13
C PHE A 88 26.10 9.43 0.42
N SER A 89 26.29 9.04 1.69
CA SER A 89 26.68 7.66 2.07
C SER A 89 26.27 7.35 3.52
N CYS A 90 25.13 7.89 3.96
CA CYS A 90 24.63 7.58 5.29
C CYS A 90 23.89 6.25 5.29
N ARG A 91 24.19 5.45 6.30
CA ARG A 91 23.58 4.16 6.56
C ARG A 91 22.87 4.27 7.90
N VAL A 92 21.60 3.87 7.94
CA VAL A 92 20.93 3.57 9.21
C VAL A 92 21.31 2.14 9.57
N ASN A 93 21.85 1.93 10.77
CA ASN A 93 21.96 0.58 11.31
C ASN A 93 20.74 0.34 12.20
N PRO A 94 19.71 -0.40 11.74
CA PRO A 94 18.48 -0.64 12.50
C PRO A 94 18.73 -1.43 13.79
N PHE A 95 19.90 -2.06 13.93
CA PHE A 95 20.29 -2.80 15.13
C PHE A 95 21.10 -1.94 16.13
N SER A 96 21.33 -0.66 15.85
CA SER A 96 22.05 0.23 16.75
C SER A 96 21.14 0.84 17.80
N SER A 97 21.58 0.93 19.05
CA SER A 97 20.84 1.67 20.09
C SER A 97 20.72 3.16 19.83
N SER A 98 21.54 3.70 18.91
CA SER A 98 21.47 5.07 18.43
C SER A 98 20.56 5.27 17.21
N THR A 99 19.81 4.26 16.75
CA THR A 99 18.99 4.35 15.50
C THR A 99 18.06 5.57 15.52
N TYR A 100 17.31 5.78 16.61
CA TYR A 100 16.41 6.94 16.73
C TYR A 100 17.15 8.28 16.73
N ASP A 101 18.32 8.36 17.35
CA ASP A 101 19.15 9.58 17.35
C ASP A 101 19.78 9.83 15.97
N GLU A 102 20.13 8.77 15.25
CA GLU A 102 20.64 8.81 13.88
C GLU A 102 19.55 9.29 12.91
N GLU A 103 18.35 8.72 12.98
CA GLU A 103 17.18 9.12 12.20
C GLU A 103 16.77 10.57 12.49
N ALA A 104 16.72 10.97 13.77
CA ALA A 104 16.46 12.37 14.15
C ALA A 104 17.55 13.31 13.62
N GLY A 105 18.81 12.86 13.65
CA GLY A 105 19.95 13.55 13.06
C GLY A 105 19.84 13.71 11.54
N PHE A 106 19.34 12.68 10.85
CA PHE A 106 19.07 12.70 9.41
C PHE A 106 17.92 13.64 9.08
N ASN A 107 16.82 13.60 9.82
CA ASN A 107 15.70 14.51 9.61
C ASN A 107 16.13 15.99 9.68
N LYS A 108 16.96 16.35 10.67
CA LYS A 108 17.51 17.72 10.77
C LYS A 108 18.39 18.12 9.58
N ARG A 109 19.19 17.18 9.06
CA ARG A 109 20.04 17.42 7.87
C ARG A 109 19.20 17.50 6.60
N ASP A 110 18.17 16.68 6.50
CA ASP A 110 17.21 16.65 5.39
C ASP A 110 16.44 17.97 5.34
N ASP A 111 15.94 18.50 6.46
CA ASP A 111 15.31 19.82 6.51
C ASP A 111 16.22 20.94 5.99
N THR A 112 17.51 20.88 6.33
CA THR A 112 18.52 21.84 5.87
C THR A 112 18.78 21.68 4.37
N ALA A 113 18.90 20.45 3.89
CA ALA A 113 19.12 20.13 2.49
C ALA A 113 17.91 20.53 1.63
N LEU A 114 16.69 20.22 2.08
CA LEU A 114 15.42 20.60 1.47
C LEU A 114 15.29 22.12 1.35
N SER A 115 15.63 22.86 2.41
CA SER A 115 15.67 24.33 2.39
C SER A 115 16.67 24.85 1.35
N GLY A 116 17.84 24.22 1.23
CA GLY A 116 18.83 24.53 0.20
C GLY A 116 18.34 24.25 -1.22
N LEU A 117 17.66 23.12 -1.43
CA LEU A 117 17.07 22.74 -2.71
C LEU A 117 15.94 23.71 -3.11
N GLN A 118 15.11 24.15 -2.18
CA GLN A 118 14.08 25.18 -2.44
C GLN A 118 14.70 26.51 -2.88
N PHE A 119 15.79 26.93 -2.25
CA PHE A 119 16.50 28.14 -2.66
C PHE A 119 17.05 28.02 -4.08
N ALA A 120 17.66 26.87 -4.41
CA ALA A 120 18.18 26.62 -5.74
C ALA A 120 17.07 26.48 -6.80
N ALA A 121 15.93 25.90 -6.47
CA ALA A 121 14.74 25.88 -7.32
C ALA A 121 14.26 27.31 -7.61
N LYS A 122 14.23 28.18 -6.58
CA LYS A 122 13.87 29.60 -6.75
C LYS A 122 14.89 30.35 -7.61
N ALA A 123 16.17 30.05 -7.47
CA ALA A 123 17.21 30.64 -8.32
C ALA A 123 17.05 30.22 -9.79
N LEU A 124 16.71 28.96 -10.07
CA LEU A 124 16.43 28.47 -11.42
C LEU A 124 15.16 29.09 -12.02
N GLU A 125 14.13 29.33 -11.20
CA GLU A 125 12.92 30.07 -11.59
C GLU A 125 13.27 31.51 -12.02
N ILE A 126 14.01 32.25 -11.18
CA ILE A 126 14.43 33.63 -11.48
C ILE A 126 15.32 33.66 -12.72
N TRP A 127 16.23 32.71 -12.87
CA TRP A 127 17.09 32.59 -14.05
C TRP A 127 16.25 32.38 -15.30
N PHE A 128 15.27 31.48 -15.27
CA PHE A 128 14.36 31.31 -16.40
C PHE A 128 13.49 32.55 -16.67
N ALA A 129 13.06 33.28 -15.64
CA ALA A 129 12.32 34.53 -15.82
C ALA A 129 13.15 35.56 -16.61
N LEU A 130 14.45 35.65 -16.35
CA LEU A 130 15.38 36.45 -17.19
C LEU A 130 15.48 35.89 -18.61
N VAL A 131 15.40 34.56 -18.77
CA VAL A 131 15.36 33.93 -20.09
C VAL A 131 14.11 34.33 -20.86
N GLY A 132 12.93 34.23 -20.24
CA GLY A 132 11.64 34.56 -20.84
C GLY A 132 11.47 36.04 -21.13
N ALA A 133 11.83 36.91 -20.19
CA ALA A 133 11.80 38.37 -20.40
C ALA A 133 12.68 38.76 -21.60
N GLY A 134 13.89 38.21 -21.67
CA GLY A 134 14.75 38.45 -22.83
C GLY A 134 14.16 37.90 -24.14
N PHE A 135 13.43 36.78 -24.13
CA PHE A 135 12.78 36.26 -25.33
C PHE A 135 11.67 37.20 -25.85
N ILE A 136 10.86 37.73 -24.94
CA ILE A 136 9.81 38.71 -25.29
C ILE A 136 10.44 39.99 -25.83
N TYR A 137 11.53 40.48 -25.22
CA TYR A 137 12.30 41.62 -25.72
C TYR A 137 12.84 41.36 -27.14
N ASP A 138 13.43 40.20 -27.38
CA ASP A 138 13.99 39.84 -28.69
C ASP A 138 12.89 39.85 -29.79
N ILE A 139 11.68 39.35 -29.47
CA ILE A 139 10.51 39.39 -30.37
C ILE A 139 10.02 40.82 -30.58
N LEU A 140 9.89 41.61 -29.51
CA LEU A 140 9.47 43.02 -29.57
C LEU A 140 10.38 43.83 -30.51
N VAL A 141 11.70 43.64 -30.40
CA VAL A 141 12.69 44.32 -31.27
C VAL A 141 12.56 43.90 -32.74
N ILE A 142 12.24 42.63 -33.01
CA ILE A 142 12.01 42.17 -34.40
C ILE A 142 10.71 42.77 -34.96
N ILE A 143 9.67 42.90 -34.13
CA ILE A 143 8.40 43.51 -34.53
C ILE A 143 8.57 45.01 -34.78
N THR A 144 9.29 45.75 -33.91
CA THR A 144 9.60 47.17 -34.13
C THR A 144 10.41 47.36 -35.40
N ALA A 145 11.43 46.53 -35.64
CA ALA A 145 12.26 46.56 -36.85
C ALA A 145 11.43 46.39 -38.13
N HIS A 146 10.47 45.48 -38.15
CA HIS A 146 9.64 45.23 -39.34
C HIS A 146 8.52 46.26 -39.55
N ARG A 147 8.02 46.89 -38.50
CA ARG A 147 6.86 47.80 -38.60
C ARG A 147 7.18 49.27 -38.42
N GLY A 148 8.33 49.66 -37.89
CA GLY A 148 8.72 51.06 -37.65
C GLY A 148 8.05 51.74 -36.45
N HIS A 149 7.04 51.13 -35.82
CA HIS A 149 6.25 51.71 -34.74
C HIS A 149 5.73 50.61 -33.81
N LEU A 150 5.69 50.87 -32.50
CA LEU A 150 5.05 49.99 -31.51
C LEU A 150 4.02 50.77 -30.68
N PRO A 151 2.80 50.24 -30.45
CA PRO A 151 1.90 50.85 -29.48
C PRO A 151 2.52 50.81 -28.09
N ILE A 152 2.57 51.95 -27.38
CA ILE A 152 3.05 52.07 -25.97
C ILE A 152 2.48 50.96 -25.07
N GLY A 153 1.23 50.55 -25.31
CA GLY A 153 0.58 49.47 -24.56
C GLY A 153 1.32 48.13 -24.62
N MET A 154 2.06 47.83 -25.70
CA MET A 154 2.86 46.61 -25.81
C MET A 154 4.14 46.66 -24.96
N PHE A 155 4.73 47.84 -24.73
CA PHE A 155 5.89 48.02 -23.85
C PHE A 155 5.51 47.97 -22.37
N ALA A 156 4.38 48.57 -21.99
CA ALA A 156 3.92 48.57 -20.60
C ALA A 156 3.54 47.15 -20.12
N LYS A 157 2.99 46.31 -21.00
CA LYS A 157 2.61 44.92 -20.68
C LYS A 157 3.82 44.01 -20.42
N TYR A 158 4.98 44.30 -21.03
CA TYR A 158 6.25 43.62 -20.71
C TYR A 158 6.71 43.86 -19.25
N LEU A 159 6.22 44.88 -18.56
CA LEU A 159 6.60 45.15 -17.17
C LEU A 159 5.64 44.53 -16.14
N GLN A 160 4.51 43.96 -16.57
CA GLN A 160 3.41 43.48 -15.71
C GLN A 160 3.30 41.94 -15.69
N PHE A 161 4.43 41.24 -15.60
CA PHE A 161 4.48 39.77 -15.65
C PHE A 161 3.71 39.04 -14.52
N GLY A 162 3.37 39.74 -13.42
CA GLY A 162 2.74 39.16 -12.24
C GLY A 162 1.21 39.12 -12.23
N ASP A 163 0.51 39.75 -13.18
CA ASP A 163 -0.95 39.88 -13.14
C ASP A 163 -1.61 39.51 -14.49
N ILE A 164 -2.19 38.32 -14.58
CA ILE A 164 -2.87 37.79 -15.77
C ILE A 164 -4.09 38.65 -16.15
N LEU A 165 -4.75 39.30 -15.17
CA LEU A 165 -5.93 40.13 -15.43
C LEU A 165 -5.57 41.45 -16.11
N SER A 166 -4.36 41.95 -15.89
CA SER A 166 -3.83 43.13 -16.56
C SER A 166 -3.67 42.94 -18.08
N ILE A 167 -3.56 41.70 -18.56
CA ILE A 167 -3.40 41.38 -19.98
C ILE A 167 -4.70 41.64 -20.76
N PHE A 168 -5.88 41.50 -20.17
CA PHE A 168 -7.16 41.63 -20.88
C PHE A 168 -7.75 43.04 -20.94
N GLN A 169 -7.17 44.01 -20.23
CA GLN A 169 -7.59 45.40 -20.32
C GLN A 169 -6.98 46.04 -21.58
N PHE A 170 -7.78 46.21 -22.64
CA PHE A 170 -7.37 46.91 -23.88
C PHE A 170 -8.51 47.73 -24.50
N PRO A 171 -8.17 48.87 -25.15
CA PRO A 171 -9.14 49.65 -25.91
C PRO A 171 -9.59 48.91 -27.18
N PRO A 172 -10.89 48.91 -27.52
CA PRO A 172 -11.43 48.22 -28.69
C PRO A 172 -10.96 48.89 -29.99
N GLY A 173 -10.30 48.16 -30.90
CA GLY A 173 -10.00 48.69 -32.25
C GLY A 173 -8.92 48.02 -33.12
N SER A 174 -8.08 47.12 -32.61
CA SER A 174 -7.00 46.50 -33.41
C SER A 174 -7.42 45.19 -34.09
N LYS A 175 -7.53 45.18 -35.43
CA LYS A 175 -7.84 43.99 -36.27
C LYS A 175 -6.61 43.23 -36.80
N ASN A 176 -5.41 43.52 -36.28
CA ASN A 176 -4.18 42.90 -36.79
C ASN A 176 -3.92 41.51 -36.17
N SER A 177 -3.93 40.46 -36.99
CA SER A 177 -3.63 39.07 -36.57
C SER A 177 -2.30 38.95 -35.81
N LEU A 178 -1.27 39.70 -36.22
CA LEU A 178 0.04 39.73 -35.55
C LEU A 178 -0.02 40.31 -34.13
N HIS A 179 -0.91 41.29 -33.87
CA HIS A 179 -1.11 41.82 -32.52
C HIS A 179 -1.76 40.79 -31.60
N TRP A 180 -2.81 40.10 -32.07
CA TRP A 180 -3.46 39.03 -31.32
C TRP A 180 -2.53 37.84 -31.07
N GLY A 181 -1.68 37.49 -32.05
CA GLY A 181 -0.65 36.47 -31.89
C GLY A 181 0.39 36.84 -30.83
N PHE A 182 0.84 38.09 -30.78
CA PHE A 182 1.77 38.56 -29.73
C PHE A 182 1.11 38.56 -28.34
N ILE A 183 -0.14 38.99 -28.23
CA ILE A 183 -0.90 38.96 -26.97
C ILE A 183 -1.06 37.53 -26.46
N PHE A 184 -1.46 36.61 -27.35
CA PHE A 184 -1.57 35.19 -27.01
C PHE A 184 -0.23 34.62 -26.54
N PHE A 185 0.86 34.93 -27.24
CA PHE A 185 2.21 34.51 -26.85
C PHE A 185 2.63 35.05 -25.48
N VAL A 186 2.39 36.32 -25.19
CA VAL A 186 2.67 36.91 -23.86
C VAL A 186 1.80 36.26 -22.78
N GLY A 187 0.53 35.99 -23.06
CA GLY A 187 -0.37 35.24 -22.17
C GLY A 187 0.16 33.85 -21.85
N CYS A 188 0.59 33.08 -22.86
CA CYS A 188 1.21 31.78 -22.67
C CYS A 188 2.51 31.86 -21.85
N MET A 189 3.35 32.86 -22.13
CA MET A 189 4.57 33.09 -21.34
C MET A 189 4.26 33.40 -19.89
N CYS A 190 3.25 34.23 -19.60
CA CYS A 190 2.82 34.51 -18.23
C CYS A 190 2.35 33.24 -17.51
N VAL A 191 1.58 32.38 -18.15
CA VAL A 191 1.18 31.08 -17.56
C VAL A 191 2.41 30.23 -17.25
N ILE A 192 3.36 30.12 -18.19
CA ILE A 192 4.58 29.33 -17.99
C ILE A 192 5.45 29.91 -16.87
N MET A 193 5.60 31.23 -16.78
CA MET A 193 6.37 31.89 -15.71
C MET A 193 5.76 31.66 -14.33
N ASN A 194 4.43 31.54 -14.22
CA ASN A 194 3.78 31.23 -12.95
C ASN A 194 3.87 29.74 -12.59
N LEU A 195 3.92 28.85 -13.60
CA LEU A 195 4.00 27.40 -13.39
C LEU A 195 5.43 26.89 -13.19
N ILE A 196 6.44 27.61 -13.67
CA ILE A 196 7.81 27.11 -13.64
C ILE A 196 8.38 27.00 -12.22
N GLY A 197 8.06 27.93 -11.33
CA GLY A 197 8.49 27.88 -9.93
C GLY A 197 8.05 26.57 -9.24
N PRO A 198 6.73 26.29 -9.20
CA PRO A 198 6.23 25.01 -8.72
C PRO A 198 6.78 23.79 -9.47
N ALA A 199 6.90 23.86 -10.81
CA ALA A 199 7.38 22.75 -11.62
C ALA A 199 8.84 22.37 -11.31
N ILE A 200 9.73 23.36 -11.17
CA ILE A 200 11.13 23.12 -10.80
C ILE A 200 11.21 22.63 -9.35
N ALA A 201 10.43 23.20 -8.44
CA ALA A 201 10.43 22.77 -7.04
C ALA A 201 10.05 21.29 -6.89
N ILE A 202 8.99 20.83 -7.57
CA ILE A 202 8.54 19.44 -7.53
C ILE A 202 9.58 18.47 -8.12
N LEU A 203 10.28 18.86 -9.20
CA LEU A 203 11.32 18.00 -9.79
C LEU A 203 12.64 18.04 -9.04
N MET A 204 12.91 19.12 -8.29
CA MET A 204 14.17 19.33 -7.60
C MET A 204 14.17 18.78 -6.18
N ILE A 205 13.00 18.62 -5.57
CA ILE A 205 12.86 18.02 -4.25
C ILE A 205 12.60 16.53 -4.43
N PRO A 206 13.53 15.64 -4.04
CA PRO A 206 13.23 14.22 -4.00
C PRO A 206 12.15 13.97 -2.93
N THR A 207 11.41 12.88 -3.07
CA THR A 207 10.33 12.51 -2.13
C THR A 207 10.68 11.22 -1.42
N LEU A 208 10.34 11.13 -0.14
CA LEU A 208 10.43 9.91 0.64
C LEU A 208 9.31 8.96 0.19
N GLN A 209 9.67 7.77 -0.29
CA GLN A 209 8.73 6.79 -0.83
C GLN A 209 9.12 5.38 -0.37
N TRP A 210 8.11 4.52 -0.24
CA TRP A 210 8.31 3.08 -0.15
C TRP A 210 8.46 2.52 -1.57
N ILE A 211 9.49 1.71 -1.79
CA ILE A 211 9.70 0.99 -3.04
C ILE A 211 9.88 -0.50 -2.75
N ASP A 212 9.31 -1.33 -3.61
CA ASP A 212 9.51 -2.77 -3.57
C ASP A 212 10.88 -3.11 -4.16
N ILE A 213 11.63 -3.93 -3.44
CA ILE A 213 12.80 -4.63 -3.94
C ILE A 213 12.40 -6.09 -4.08
N ASP A 214 12.24 -6.52 -5.33
CA ASP A 214 12.02 -7.92 -5.65
C ASP A 214 13.21 -8.75 -5.15
N SER A 215 12.95 -9.65 -4.21
CA SER A 215 14.02 -10.41 -3.57
C SER A 215 14.15 -11.85 -4.08
N THR A 216 13.13 -12.44 -4.74
CA THR A 216 13.27 -13.75 -5.40
C THR A 216 12.29 -13.96 -6.57
N ASN A 217 12.52 -15.01 -7.36
CA ASN A 217 11.55 -15.47 -8.36
C ASN A 217 10.31 -16.01 -7.62
N PRO A 218 9.08 -15.61 -8.04
CA PRO A 218 7.86 -16.10 -7.42
C PRO A 218 7.77 -17.62 -7.55
N VAL A 219 7.22 -18.27 -6.53
CA VAL A 219 7.01 -19.73 -6.49
C VAL A 219 5.53 -20.04 -6.55
N LEU A 220 5.16 -21.09 -7.28
CA LEU A 220 3.77 -21.51 -7.39
C LEU A 220 3.38 -22.34 -6.18
N PHE A 221 2.28 -22.00 -5.50
CA PHE A 221 1.66 -22.88 -4.52
C PHE A 221 1.07 -24.12 -5.20
N VAL A 222 1.42 -25.32 -4.72
CA VAL A 222 0.97 -26.59 -5.32
C VAL A 222 -0.17 -27.19 -4.50
N SER A 223 0.08 -27.43 -3.22
CA SER A 223 -0.88 -28.09 -2.35
C SER A 223 -0.55 -27.87 -0.88
N LEU A 224 -1.58 -27.94 -0.05
CA LEU A 224 -1.50 -28.03 1.40
C LEU A 224 -1.56 -29.50 1.84
N ALA A 225 -0.75 -29.92 2.81
CA ALA A 225 -0.70 -31.29 3.30
C ALA A 225 -1.79 -31.60 4.35
N SER A 226 -2.93 -30.92 4.30
CA SER A 226 -3.98 -31.00 5.33
C SER A 226 -4.73 -32.32 5.31
N SER A 227 -5.02 -32.88 4.13
CA SER A 227 -5.88 -34.06 3.97
C SER A 227 -5.22 -35.39 4.28
N SER A 228 -3.90 -35.39 4.49
CA SER A 228 -3.11 -36.56 4.86
C SER A 228 -2.57 -36.40 6.28
N PRO A 229 -2.24 -37.50 6.98
CA PRO A 229 -1.49 -37.43 8.22
C PRO A 229 -0.21 -36.60 8.07
N PRO A 230 0.27 -35.95 9.16
CA PRO A 230 1.57 -35.30 9.16
C PRO A 230 2.67 -36.25 8.67
N SER A 231 3.38 -35.89 7.61
CA SER A 231 4.42 -36.74 7.01
C SER A 231 5.73 -36.01 6.70
N SER A 232 5.71 -34.68 6.76
CA SER A 232 6.84 -33.83 6.46
C SER A 232 7.78 -33.73 7.65
N VAL A 233 9.07 -33.96 7.41
CA VAL A 233 10.12 -33.78 8.43
C VAL A 233 10.35 -32.31 8.80
N ALA A 234 9.76 -31.37 8.05
CA ALA A 234 9.85 -29.95 8.34
C ALA A 234 8.93 -29.52 9.50
N ILE A 235 7.99 -30.38 9.93
CA ILE A 235 7.07 -30.08 11.03
C ILE A 235 7.80 -29.66 12.31
N SER A 236 8.83 -30.41 12.71
CA SER A 236 9.59 -30.17 13.95
C SER A 236 11.01 -30.78 13.84
N PRO A 237 12.04 -30.09 14.37
CA PRO A 237 13.36 -30.70 14.57
C PRO A 237 13.25 -31.97 15.44
N GLY A 238 13.78 -33.09 14.94
CA GLY A 238 13.73 -34.38 15.66
C GLY A 238 12.64 -35.33 15.17
N CYS A 239 11.67 -34.85 14.40
CA CYS A 239 10.75 -35.74 13.68
C CYS A 239 11.42 -36.34 12.45
N SER A 240 11.29 -37.67 12.28
CA SER A 240 11.75 -38.38 11.10
C SER A 240 10.56 -38.91 10.31
N ALA A 241 10.71 -39.07 8.99
CA ALA A 241 9.64 -39.59 8.13
C ALA A 241 9.12 -40.97 8.61
N SER A 242 9.98 -41.80 9.21
CA SER A 242 9.59 -43.09 9.78
C SER A 242 8.75 -42.98 11.04
N LEU A 243 8.99 -41.98 11.90
CA LEU A 243 8.18 -41.75 13.11
C LEU A 243 6.78 -41.25 12.71
N LEU A 244 6.75 -40.25 11.83
CA LEU A 244 5.51 -39.68 11.33
C LEU A 244 4.64 -40.71 10.59
N ALA A 245 5.24 -41.53 9.73
CA ALA A 245 4.53 -42.63 9.07
C ALA A 245 4.03 -43.72 10.02
N ALA A 246 4.61 -43.84 11.22
CA ALA A 246 4.16 -44.77 12.25
C ALA A 246 3.10 -44.18 13.19
N GLY A 247 2.66 -42.93 12.98
CA GLY A 247 1.73 -42.24 13.88
C GLY A 247 2.38 -41.82 15.21
N ASN A 248 3.71 -41.71 15.24
CA ASN A 248 4.45 -41.23 16.39
C ASN A 248 4.68 -39.72 16.24
N PHE A 249 3.83 -38.94 16.91
CA PHE A 249 3.88 -37.48 16.89
C PHE A 249 4.49 -36.90 18.17
N SER A 250 4.86 -37.72 19.15
CA SER A 250 5.59 -37.26 20.34
C SER A 250 6.93 -36.55 20.03
N CYS A 251 7.46 -36.70 18.82
CA CYS A 251 8.62 -35.94 18.33
C CYS A 251 8.39 -34.41 18.22
N THR A 252 7.14 -33.92 18.30
CA THR A 252 6.83 -32.48 18.36
C THR A 252 6.86 -31.89 19.78
N THR A 253 7.12 -32.73 20.79
CA THR A 253 7.05 -32.32 22.21
C THR A 253 7.98 -31.17 22.54
N GLU A 254 9.26 -31.25 22.13
CA GLU A 254 10.27 -30.25 22.50
C GLU A 254 9.91 -28.82 22.04
N PRO A 255 9.53 -28.58 20.77
CA PRO A 255 9.17 -27.24 20.34
C PRO A 255 7.74 -26.82 20.65
N TYR A 256 6.77 -27.74 20.70
CA TYR A 256 5.34 -27.37 20.63
C TYR A 256 4.50 -27.79 21.82
N ALA A 257 4.90 -28.79 22.62
CA ALA A 257 4.16 -29.13 23.84
C ALA A 257 4.27 -27.99 24.86
N HIS A 258 5.46 -27.41 25.02
CA HIS A 258 5.68 -26.28 25.94
C HIS A 258 4.93 -25.02 25.52
N THR A 259 4.83 -24.75 24.21
CA THR A 259 3.99 -23.65 23.71
C THR A 259 2.53 -23.87 24.08
N LEU A 260 2.01 -25.10 23.90
CA LEU A 260 0.64 -25.42 24.31
C LEU A 260 0.43 -25.27 25.83
N ASP A 261 1.42 -25.69 26.64
CA ASP A 261 1.35 -25.51 28.09
C ASP A 261 1.32 -24.03 28.49
N GLU A 262 2.15 -23.18 27.86
CA GLU A 262 2.15 -21.73 28.07
C GLU A 262 0.84 -21.07 27.64
N LEU A 263 0.29 -21.49 26.50
CA LEU A 263 -1.01 -21.04 26.01
C LEU A 263 -2.10 -21.28 27.06
N PHE A 264 -2.20 -22.50 27.57
CA PHE A 264 -3.19 -22.85 28.59
C PHE A 264 -2.93 -22.17 29.94
N ALA A 265 -1.66 -21.96 30.33
CA ALA A 265 -1.32 -21.21 31.53
C ALA A 265 -1.76 -19.74 31.41
N SER A 266 -1.65 -19.14 30.22
CA SER A 266 -2.15 -17.79 29.94
C SER A 266 -3.67 -17.69 30.07
N VAL A 267 -4.41 -18.69 29.57
CA VAL A 267 -5.88 -18.79 29.75
C VAL A 267 -6.24 -18.83 31.23
N ALA A 268 -5.61 -19.72 32.00
CA ALA A 268 -5.86 -19.82 33.44
C ALA A 268 -5.55 -18.51 34.19
N ALA A 269 -4.47 -17.82 33.83
CA ALA A 269 -4.13 -16.53 34.41
C ALA A 269 -5.14 -15.42 34.05
N SER A 270 -5.71 -15.48 32.85
CA SER A 270 -6.69 -14.51 32.35
C SER A 270 -8.07 -14.71 32.95
N LEU A 271 -8.47 -15.96 33.22
CA LEU A 271 -9.74 -16.27 33.91
C LEU A 271 -9.88 -15.57 35.27
N GLY A 272 -8.77 -15.39 36.01
CA GLY A 272 -8.78 -14.65 37.27
C GLY A 272 -8.95 -13.13 37.13
N GLN A 273 -8.94 -12.61 35.90
CA GLN A 273 -8.99 -11.17 35.59
C GLN A 273 -10.27 -10.77 34.84
N ILE A 274 -11.04 -11.73 34.35
CA ILE A 274 -12.24 -11.50 33.54
C ILE A 274 -13.49 -11.77 34.40
N ASP A 275 -14.37 -10.78 34.50
CA ASP A 275 -15.66 -10.85 35.23
C ASP A 275 -16.88 -10.80 34.27
N VAL A 276 -16.67 -10.94 32.96
CA VAL A 276 -17.70 -10.76 31.93
C VAL A 276 -17.86 -11.99 31.03
N THR A 277 -19.09 -12.19 30.54
CA THR A 277 -19.44 -13.19 29.52
C THR A 277 -19.99 -12.47 28.28
N PRO A 278 -19.64 -12.89 27.05
CA PRO A 278 -18.71 -13.98 26.71
C PRO A 278 -17.25 -13.65 27.05
N VAL A 279 -16.46 -14.68 27.30
CA VAL A 279 -15.02 -14.53 27.58
C VAL A 279 -14.30 -14.31 26.26
N VAL A 280 -13.62 -13.18 26.12
CA VAL A 280 -12.71 -12.91 25.00
C VAL A 280 -11.31 -12.93 25.57
N PHE A 281 -10.51 -13.91 25.13
CA PHE A 281 -9.10 -13.97 25.47
C PHE A 281 -8.29 -13.31 24.36
N ASP A 282 -7.25 -12.57 24.76
CA ASP A 282 -6.28 -12.08 23.79
C ASP A 282 -5.47 -13.28 23.25
N PRO A 283 -5.32 -13.42 21.92
CA PRO A 283 -4.51 -14.47 21.35
C PRO A 283 -3.06 -14.33 21.83
N VAL A 284 -2.40 -15.44 22.09
CA VAL A 284 -1.05 -15.45 22.65
C VAL A 284 -0.03 -15.38 21.52
N ILE A 285 1.04 -14.63 21.76
CA ILE A 285 2.15 -14.49 20.82
C ILE A 285 2.98 -15.76 20.86
N THR A 286 3.12 -16.42 19.72
CA THR A 286 3.99 -17.60 19.55
C THR A 286 5.23 -17.23 18.75
N GLN A 287 6.35 -17.90 18.99
CA GLN A 287 7.59 -17.69 18.26
C GLN A 287 7.98 -18.88 17.41
N GLU A 288 8.44 -18.63 16.18
CA GLU A 288 9.02 -19.61 15.28
C GLU A 288 10.34 -19.06 14.71
N GLY A 289 11.46 -19.59 15.17
CA GLY A 289 12.77 -19.04 14.83
C GLY A 289 13.00 -17.66 15.47
N GLN A 290 13.33 -16.65 14.66
CA GLN A 290 13.57 -15.26 15.09
C GLN A 290 12.33 -14.37 14.98
N VAL A 291 11.18 -14.93 14.61
CA VAL A 291 9.97 -14.18 14.32
C VAL A 291 8.84 -14.68 15.21
N SER A 292 8.05 -13.75 15.70
CA SER A 292 6.83 -14.04 16.45
C SER A 292 5.61 -13.87 15.57
N TYR A 293 4.53 -14.56 15.85
CA TYR A 293 3.25 -14.41 15.16
C TYR A 293 2.10 -14.58 16.15
N ILE A 294 0.93 -14.11 15.76
CA ILE A 294 -0.30 -14.15 16.56
C ILE A 294 -1.46 -14.54 15.66
N VAL A 295 -2.42 -15.30 16.22
CA VAL A 295 -3.67 -15.61 15.51
C VAL A 295 -4.47 -14.31 15.33
N ASN A 296 -4.97 -14.09 14.13
CA ASN A 296 -5.76 -12.91 13.81
C ASN A 296 -7.25 -13.21 14.06
N THR A 297 -7.77 -12.66 15.15
CA THR A 297 -9.17 -12.82 15.63
C THR A 297 -10.05 -11.61 15.28
N THR A 298 -9.66 -10.81 14.29
CA THR A 298 -10.41 -9.59 13.89
C THR A 298 -11.74 -9.91 13.20
N ASP A 299 -11.85 -11.07 12.57
CA ASP A 299 -13.11 -11.59 12.01
C ASP A 299 -13.88 -12.35 13.11
N PRO A 300 -15.12 -11.96 13.44
CA PRO A 300 -15.88 -12.59 14.53
C PRO A 300 -16.29 -14.04 14.26
N ASP A 301 -16.27 -14.49 13.00
CA ASP A 301 -16.74 -15.83 12.62
C ASP A 301 -15.58 -16.79 12.33
N VAL A 302 -14.36 -16.28 12.09
CA VAL A 302 -13.20 -17.07 11.66
C VAL A 302 -11.90 -16.51 12.24
N ASP A 303 -11.18 -17.34 12.98
CA ASP A 303 -9.83 -17.07 13.43
C ASP A 303 -8.83 -17.40 12.33
N TRP A 304 -8.01 -16.43 11.93
CA TRP A 304 -7.02 -16.57 10.87
C TRP A 304 -5.64 -16.91 11.45
N ILE A 305 -5.23 -18.16 11.25
CA ILE A 305 -4.05 -18.79 11.83
C ILE A 305 -2.86 -18.72 10.85
N PRO A 306 -1.77 -18.05 11.25
CA PRO A 306 -0.54 -18.03 10.48
C PRO A 306 0.12 -19.42 10.36
N SER A 307 0.61 -19.77 9.16
CA SER A 307 1.44 -20.96 8.96
C SER A 307 2.83 -20.83 9.62
N ARG A 308 3.22 -21.82 10.44
CA ARG A 308 4.58 -21.91 11.00
C ARG A 308 5.64 -22.10 9.93
N GLN A 309 5.32 -22.79 8.83
CA GLN A 309 6.26 -22.91 7.71
C GLN A 309 6.59 -21.53 7.12
N VAL A 310 5.58 -20.66 6.92
CA VAL A 310 5.81 -19.29 6.45
C VAL A 310 6.60 -18.49 7.49
N ALA A 311 6.28 -18.61 8.79
CA ALA A 311 7.03 -17.94 9.85
C ALA A 311 8.53 -18.36 9.88
N ARG A 312 8.84 -19.65 9.69
CA ARG A 312 10.24 -20.13 9.53
C ARG A 312 10.94 -19.51 8.33
N GLU A 313 10.22 -19.37 7.22
CA GLU A 313 10.76 -18.79 6.00
C GLU A 313 11.00 -17.28 6.15
N ILE A 314 10.09 -16.54 6.79
CA ILE A 314 10.30 -15.13 7.15
C ILE A 314 11.45 -15.00 8.14
N SER A 315 11.58 -15.91 9.10
CA SER A 315 12.75 -15.93 9.99
C SER A 315 14.05 -16.11 9.21
N ALA A 316 14.06 -16.90 8.13
CA ALA A 316 15.23 -17.01 7.26
C ALA A 316 15.46 -15.72 6.45
N ASP A 317 14.41 -15.04 6.01
CA ASP A 317 14.47 -13.74 5.34
C ASP A 317 15.04 -12.66 6.27
N TYR A 318 14.57 -12.61 7.51
CA TYR A 318 15.09 -11.76 8.59
C TYR A 318 16.58 -11.98 8.81
N LEU A 319 17.03 -13.24 8.94
CA LEU A 319 18.45 -13.54 9.14
C LEU A 319 19.30 -13.12 7.93
N ARG A 320 18.80 -13.32 6.70
CA ARG A 320 19.47 -12.84 5.48
C ARG A 320 19.59 -11.32 5.46
N TYR A 321 18.50 -10.63 5.80
CA TYR A 321 18.48 -9.18 5.93
C TYR A 321 19.46 -8.69 7.01
N ALA A 322 19.41 -9.26 8.21
CA ALA A 322 20.25 -8.88 9.33
C ALA A 322 21.74 -9.04 9.00
N ASN A 323 22.13 -10.14 8.35
CA ASN A 323 23.50 -10.36 7.89
C ASN A 323 23.89 -9.32 6.83
N ALA A 324 23.05 -9.08 5.82
CA ALA A 324 23.32 -8.10 4.76
C ALA A 324 23.48 -6.67 5.30
N VAL A 325 22.67 -6.29 6.29
CA VAL A 325 22.70 -4.97 6.94
C VAL A 325 23.79 -4.86 8.01
N GLN A 326 24.55 -5.91 8.30
CA GLN A 326 25.77 -5.81 9.13
C GLN A 326 27.05 -5.85 8.28
N GLU A 327 27.02 -6.43 7.09
CA GLU A 327 28.18 -6.47 6.20
C GLU A 327 28.62 -5.07 5.74
N ALA A 328 29.93 -4.89 5.58
CA ALA A 328 30.49 -3.64 5.05
C ALA A 328 30.26 -3.48 3.54
N HIS A 329 30.18 -4.60 2.82
CA HIS A 329 29.93 -4.66 1.38
C HIS A 329 28.88 -5.73 1.10
N PRO A 330 27.58 -5.39 1.21
CA PRO A 330 26.52 -6.36 0.99
C PRO A 330 26.55 -6.85 -0.48
N PRO A 331 26.01 -8.06 -0.75
CA PRO A 331 25.81 -8.53 -2.11
C PRO A 331 25.03 -7.51 -2.94
N SER A 332 25.22 -7.49 -4.26
CA SER A 332 24.58 -6.50 -5.16
C SER A 332 23.07 -6.40 -4.97
N ASN A 333 22.41 -7.52 -4.68
CA ASN A 333 20.96 -7.61 -4.50
C ASN A 333 20.46 -6.95 -3.19
N TYR A 334 21.36 -6.74 -2.22
CA TYR A 334 21.06 -6.09 -0.94
C TYR A 334 21.72 -4.70 -0.82
N SER A 335 22.42 -4.24 -1.86
CA SER A 335 23.08 -2.93 -1.86
C SER A 335 22.10 -1.77 -1.76
N THR A 336 20.88 -1.93 -2.26
CA THR A 336 19.82 -0.92 -2.16
C THR A 336 19.25 -0.82 -0.73
N ILE A 337 19.14 -1.96 -0.03
CA ILE A 337 18.66 -2.04 1.36
C ILE A 337 19.60 -1.30 2.30
N HIS A 338 20.91 -1.34 2.03
CA HIS A 338 21.94 -0.65 2.80
C HIS A 338 21.77 0.87 2.86
N ASN A 339 21.13 1.44 1.83
CA ASN A 339 20.86 2.87 1.70
C ASN A 339 19.40 3.22 2.06
N SER A 340 18.68 2.36 2.77
CA SER A 340 17.31 2.61 3.20
C SER A 340 17.23 3.31 4.55
N LEU A 341 16.15 4.06 4.77
CA LEU A 341 15.80 4.63 6.06
C LEU A 341 15.12 3.58 6.94
N SER A 342 14.16 2.85 6.36
CA SER A 342 13.43 1.75 7.00
C SER A 342 13.21 0.63 5.98
N THR A 343 13.00 -0.60 6.47
CA THR A 343 12.73 -1.77 5.65
C THR A 343 11.55 -2.54 6.24
N LEU A 344 10.69 -3.09 5.39
CA LEU A 344 9.64 -4.03 5.72
C LEU A 344 9.89 -5.30 4.89
N LEU A 345 9.89 -6.46 5.54
CA LEU A 345 10.02 -7.75 4.86
C LEU A 345 8.62 -8.29 4.59
N LEU A 346 8.36 -8.69 3.34
CA LEU A 346 7.05 -9.15 2.89
C LEU A 346 7.17 -10.56 2.31
N ARG A 347 6.26 -11.44 2.69
CA ARG A 347 6.16 -12.79 2.12
C ARG A 347 4.71 -13.23 2.02
N ASP A 348 4.31 -13.64 0.83
CA ASP A 348 2.99 -14.24 0.64
C ASP A 348 3.01 -15.70 1.11
N GLY A 349 1.94 -16.11 1.79
CA GLY A 349 1.81 -17.48 2.24
C GLY A 349 0.37 -17.89 2.52
N PRO A 350 0.11 -19.20 2.70
CA PRO A 350 -1.19 -19.68 3.13
C PRO A 350 -1.45 -19.29 4.59
N VAL A 351 -2.68 -18.83 4.85
CA VAL A 351 -3.26 -18.61 6.17
C VAL A 351 -4.47 -19.53 6.28
N LEU A 352 -4.62 -20.20 7.42
CA LEU A 352 -5.73 -21.13 7.64
C LEU A 352 -6.78 -20.47 8.52
N GLY A 353 -8.05 -20.59 8.14
CA GLY A 353 -9.15 -20.10 8.97
C GLY A 353 -9.70 -21.22 9.83
N LEU A 354 -10.11 -20.92 11.06
CA LEU A 354 -10.87 -21.80 11.93
C LEU A 354 -12.17 -21.11 12.34
N GLY A 355 -13.30 -21.79 12.20
CA GLY A 355 -14.55 -21.36 12.82
C GLY A 355 -15.30 -22.56 13.38
N GLY A 356 -16.31 -22.31 14.20
CA GLY A 356 -17.11 -23.37 14.79
C GLY A 356 -17.31 -23.22 16.29
N GLY A 357 -17.55 -24.33 16.98
CA GLY A 357 -17.52 -24.32 18.43
C GLY A 357 -18.04 -25.58 19.14
N CYS A 358 -18.02 -25.54 20.47
CA CYS A 358 -18.34 -26.65 21.35
C CYS A 358 -19.77 -26.62 21.88
N TYR A 359 -20.36 -27.82 21.97
CA TYR A 359 -21.73 -28.05 22.38
C TYR A 359 -21.81 -29.20 23.39
N LYS A 360 -22.83 -29.13 24.23
CA LYS A 360 -23.20 -30.20 25.18
C LYS A 360 -24.56 -30.74 24.79
N GLY A 361 -24.67 -32.05 24.59
CA GLY A 361 -25.93 -32.67 24.19
C GLY A 361 -25.95 -34.19 24.31
N ASN A 362 -26.95 -34.78 23.68
CA ASN A 362 -27.13 -36.22 23.64
C ASN A 362 -26.37 -36.81 22.44
N LEU A 363 -25.69 -37.93 22.67
CA LEU A 363 -25.11 -38.79 21.68
C LEU A 363 -25.99 -40.02 21.48
N SER A 364 -26.47 -40.21 20.26
CA SER A 364 -27.15 -41.43 19.82
C SER A 364 -26.33 -42.13 18.74
N VAL A 365 -26.23 -43.46 18.83
CA VAL A 365 -25.38 -44.25 17.95
C VAL A 365 -26.17 -45.41 17.36
N ALA A 366 -26.20 -45.50 16.04
CA ALA A 366 -26.70 -46.68 15.33
C ALA A 366 -25.53 -47.47 14.76
N GLN A 367 -25.36 -48.70 15.25
CA GLN A 367 -24.38 -49.63 14.68
C GLN A 367 -24.99 -50.31 13.45
N VAL A 368 -24.53 -49.92 12.26
CA VAL A 368 -25.02 -50.43 10.97
C VAL A 368 -24.33 -51.74 10.58
N ALA A 369 -23.01 -51.81 10.80
CA ALA A 369 -22.18 -52.99 10.61
C ALA A 369 -21.00 -52.99 11.60
N VAL A 370 -20.11 -53.98 11.55
CA VAL A 370 -18.93 -54.04 12.45
C VAL A 370 -18.02 -52.82 12.30
N ASP A 371 -17.92 -52.30 11.09
CA ASP A 371 -17.04 -51.20 10.66
C ASP A 371 -17.83 -49.98 10.16
N LYS A 372 -19.14 -49.93 10.42
CA LYS A 372 -20.03 -48.82 10.06
C LYS A 372 -20.93 -48.43 11.22
N SER A 373 -20.89 -47.18 11.62
CA SER A 373 -21.84 -46.60 12.56
C SER A 373 -22.27 -45.20 12.12
N ILE A 374 -23.47 -44.82 12.57
CA ILE A 374 -23.96 -43.45 12.50
C ILE A 374 -23.95 -42.91 13.92
N ARG A 375 -23.33 -41.73 14.11
CA ARG A 375 -23.32 -41.02 15.38
C ARG A 375 -24.07 -39.70 15.20
N CYS A 376 -25.03 -39.42 16.06
CA CYS A 376 -25.83 -38.22 16.03
C CYS A 376 -25.71 -37.46 17.34
N TYR A 377 -25.37 -36.18 17.23
CA TYR A 377 -25.09 -35.28 18.34
C TYR A 377 -26.18 -34.21 18.42
N SER A 378 -26.82 -34.05 19.58
CA SER A 378 -27.77 -32.97 19.86
C SER A 378 -27.09 -31.79 20.57
N GLY A 379 -27.87 -30.77 20.95
CA GLY A 379 -27.38 -29.57 21.63
C GLY A 379 -26.83 -28.51 20.69
N TRP A 380 -26.90 -28.74 19.37
CA TRP A 380 -26.37 -27.81 18.38
C TRP A 380 -27.35 -26.66 18.13
N ASN A 381 -26.95 -25.43 18.44
CA ASN A 381 -27.74 -24.23 18.16
C ASN A 381 -26.98 -23.27 17.24
N LEU A 382 -27.52 -23.03 16.05
CA LEU A 382 -27.00 -22.01 15.14
C LEU A 382 -27.54 -20.64 15.57
N PHE A 383 -26.85 -19.99 16.51
CA PHE A 383 -27.20 -18.68 17.06
C PHE A 383 -27.51 -17.62 15.97
N ALA A 384 -26.94 -17.77 14.77
CA ALA A 384 -27.14 -16.87 13.63
C ALA A 384 -28.45 -17.07 12.85
N ILE A 385 -29.16 -18.21 13.01
CA ILE A 385 -30.27 -18.58 12.10
C ILE A 385 -31.58 -18.87 12.85
N SER A 386 -31.54 -19.54 14.02
CA SER A 386 -32.74 -19.86 14.80
C SER A 386 -32.41 -20.37 16.21
N ASN A 387 -33.28 -20.12 17.18
CA ASN A 387 -33.21 -20.75 18.51
C ASN A 387 -33.61 -22.26 18.50
N ALA A 388 -33.64 -22.90 17.34
CA ALA A 388 -33.94 -24.32 17.22
C ALA A 388 -32.68 -25.14 17.51
N GLU A 389 -32.83 -26.18 18.32
CA GLU A 389 -31.80 -27.19 18.53
C GLU A 389 -31.82 -28.16 17.34
N TYR A 390 -30.66 -28.34 16.72
CA TYR A 390 -30.44 -29.26 15.62
C TYR A 390 -29.72 -30.52 16.12
N ILE A 391 -29.91 -31.62 15.38
CA ILE A 391 -29.14 -32.85 15.55
C ILE A 391 -28.19 -32.95 14.36
N LYS A 392 -26.91 -33.18 14.63
CA LYS A 392 -25.88 -33.40 13.60
C LYS A 392 -25.48 -34.85 13.58
N CYS A 393 -25.70 -35.53 12.46
CA CYS A 393 -25.38 -36.94 12.28
C CYS A 393 -24.18 -37.09 11.34
N ILE A 394 -23.25 -37.97 11.69
CA ILE A 394 -22.06 -38.28 10.90
C ILE A 394 -21.90 -39.79 10.71
N ARG A 395 -21.28 -40.16 9.60
CA ARG A 395 -20.83 -41.53 9.32
C ARG A 395 -19.48 -41.76 9.97
N VAL A 396 -19.35 -42.81 10.77
CA VAL A 396 -18.10 -43.22 11.41
C VAL A 396 -17.76 -44.66 11.04
N GLY A 397 -16.47 -44.93 10.94
CA GLY A 397 -15.92 -46.25 10.63
C GLY A 397 -15.36 -46.36 9.20
N THR A 398 -14.54 -47.38 8.98
CA THR A 398 -13.80 -47.60 7.72
C THR A 398 -14.59 -48.38 6.67
N GLY A 399 -15.77 -48.90 7.01
CA GLY A 399 -16.58 -49.71 6.11
C GLY A 399 -17.33 -48.91 5.03
N TRP A 400 -17.42 -47.59 5.15
CA TRP A 400 -18.12 -46.72 4.22
C TRP A 400 -17.35 -46.60 2.89
N THR A 401 -18.00 -46.95 1.79
CA THR A 401 -17.37 -46.94 0.46
C THR A 401 -17.48 -45.57 -0.19
N GLY A 402 -16.38 -45.05 -0.73
CA GLY A 402 -16.38 -43.78 -1.45
C GLY A 402 -16.45 -42.53 -0.57
N THR A 403 -16.26 -42.68 0.74
CA THR A 403 -16.23 -41.58 1.71
C THR A 403 -14.80 -41.29 2.15
N THR A 404 -14.47 -40.02 2.35
CA THR A 404 -13.23 -39.61 3.02
C THR A 404 -13.53 -39.34 4.48
N ASN A 405 -13.54 -40.38 5.31
CA ASN A 405 -13.73 -40.24 6.76
C ASN A 405 -12.47 -40.73 7.46
N PHE A 406 -11.98 -39.93 8.41
CA PHE A 406 -10.80 -40.26 9.20
C PHE A 406 -11.13 -40.18 10.69
N GLN A 407 -10.43 -40.96 11.49
CA GLN A 407 -10.57 -40.93 12.94
C GLN A 407 -9.21 -41.18 13.56
N SER A 408 -8.91 -40.41 14.60
CA SER A 408 -7.78 -40.66 15.49
C SER A 408 -8.27 -40.64 16.94
N ASN A 409 -7.48 -41.18 17.86
CA ASN A 409 -7.81 -41.13 19.29
C ASN A 409 -6.55 -40.75 20.09
N LEU A 410 -6.76 -40.02 21.18
CA LEU A 410 -5.77 -39.78 22.22
C LEU A 410 -6.45 -39.71 23.59
N TYR A 411 -5.65 -39.78 24.65
CA TYR A 411 -6.13 -39.75 26.02
C TYR A 411 -5.45 -38.64 26.82
N LEU A 412 -6.17 -38.01 27.74
CA LEU A 412 -5.61 -37.12 28.76
C LEU A 412 -5.59 -37.86 30.09
N GLY A 413 -4.40 -38.02 30.67
CA GLY A 413 -4.25 -38.59 32.00
C GLY A 413 -4.85 -37.67 33.07
N THR A 414 -5.38 -38.23 34.14
CA THR A 414 -5.92 -37.48 35.28
C THR A 414 -5.00 -37.63 36.50
N GLU A 415 -4.31 -36.56 36.90
CA GLU A 415 -3.38 -36.64 38.05
C GLU A 415 -4.11 -36.59 39.40
N ASN A 416 -5.25 -35.88 39.48
CA ASN A 416 -5.98 -35.61 40.72
C ASN A 416 -7.49 -35.98 40.68
N SER A 417 -7.97 -36.59 39.60
CA SER A 417 -9.39 -36.96 39.47
C SER A 417 -9.62 -38.40 39.94
N THR A 418 -10.82 -38.68 40.46
CA THR A 418 -11.26 -40.05 40.80
C THR A 418 -11.77 -40.82 39.56
N VAL A 419 -11.70 -40.19 38.39
CA VAL A 419 -12.28 -40.61 37.13
C VAL A 419 -11.18 -41.08 36.18
N ASN A 420 -11.52 -41.98 35.26
CA ASN A 420 -10.57 -42.48 34.26
C ASN A 420 -10.14 -41.36 33.30
N ASP A 421 -9.03 -41.59 32.59
CA ASP A 421 -8.50 -40.73 31.53
C ASP A 421 -9.60 -40.23 30.58
N VAL A 422 -9.51 -38.96 30.19
CA VAL A 422 -10.42 -38.37 29.20
C VAL A 422 -10.02 -38.88 27.82
N ALA A 423 -10.95 -39.50 27.11
CA ALA A 423 -10.77 -39.87 25.72
C ALA A 423 -11.19 -38.71 24.81
N ILE A 424 -10.29 -38.30 23.90
CA ILE A 424 -10.58 -37.33 22.85
C ILE A 424 -10.55 -38.07 21.52
N THR A 425 -11.65 -37.97 20.78
CA THR A 425 -11.82 -38.64 19.48
C THR A 425 -12.14 -37.61 18.40
N PRO A 426 -11.13 -37.08 17.70
CA PRO A 426 -11.36 -36.27 16.52
C PRO A 426 -11.79 -37.13 15.33
N HIS A 427 -12.91 -36.74 14.73
CA HIS A 427 -13.49 -37.33 13.54
C HIS A 427 -13.42 -36.32 12.39
N PHE A 428 -12.80 -36.67 11.28
CA PHE A 428 -13.04 -35.96 10.03
C PHE A 428 -14.19 -36.63 9.29
N ALA A 429 -15.19 -35.86 8.90
CA ALA A 429 -16.33 -36.32 8.13
C ALA A 429 -16.51 -35.50 6.84
N ASP A 430 -16.72 -36.20 5.73
CA ASP A 430 -16.96 -35.58 4.43
C ASP A 430 -18.34 -34.89 4.37
N HIS A 431 -19.36 -35.52 4.96
CA HIS A 431 -20.73 -35.06 5.00
C HIS A 431 -21.37 -35.29 6.37
N ALA A 432 -22.17 -34.32 6.81
CA ALA A 432 -23.12 -34.47 7.91
C ALA A 432 -24.56 -34.42 7.38
N HIS A 433 -25.45 -35.12 8.07
CA HIS A 433 -26.89 -35.01 7.86
C HIS A 433 -27.54 -34.36 9.08
N THR A 434 -28.52 -33.48 8.84
CA THR A 434 -29.34 -32.90 9.90
C THR A 434 -30.75 -33.46 9.77
N PRO A 435 -31.17 -34.39 10.66
CA PRO A 435 -32.44 -35.06 10.55
C PRO A 435 -33.63 -34.09 10.51
N VAL A 436 -34.58 -34.35 9.62
CA VAL A 436 -35.84 -33.62 9.49
C VAL A 436 -37.04 -34.55 9.60
N SER A 437 -38.20 -34.01 9.96
CA SER A 437 -39.44 -34.81 10.17
C SER A 437 -39.92 -35.61 8.95
N THR A 438 -39.37 -35.33 7.77
CA THR A 438 -39.69 -36.01 6.50
C THR A 438 -38.73 -37.14 6.15
N ASP A 439 -37.67 -37.33 6.94
CA ASP A 439 -36.70 -38.39 6.70
C ASP A 439 -37.33 -39.77 6.93
N ASP A 440 -36.69 -40.80 6.37
CA ASP A 440 -37.18 -42.17 6.46
C ASP A 440 -37.28 -42.61 7.94
N PRO A 441 -38.48 -43.00 8.42
CA PRO A 441 -38.65 -43.48 9.80
C PRO A 441 -37.92 -44.79 10.09
N HIS A 442 -37.45 -45.52 9.07
CA HIS A 442 -36.53 -46.65 9.25
C HIS A 442 -35.11 -46.19 9.63
N CYS A 443 -34.73 -44.97 9.27
CA CYS A 443 -33.41 -44.40 9.53
C CYS A 443 -33.40 -43.56 10.81
N PHE A 444 -34.43 -42.75 11.03
CA PHE A 444 -34.53 -41.86 12.20
C PHE A 444 -35.86 -42.05 12.94
N ASP A 445 -35.82 -42.02 14.27
CA ASP A 445 -37.07 -41.97 15.06
C ASP A 445 -37.73 -40.58 15.03
N ALA A 446 -38.89 -40.46 15.68
CA ALA A 446 -39.63 -39.19 15.77
C ALA A 446 -38.85 -38.05 16.47
N ASN A 447 -37.76 -38.36 17.17
CA ASN A 447 -36.89 -37.39 17.83
C ASN A 447 -35.59 -37.14 17.03
N GLY A 448 -35.44 -37.75 15.84
CA GLY A 448 -34.24 -37.61 15.00
C GLY A 448 -33.07 -38.52 15.41
N ASN A 449 -33.27 -39.51 16.29
CA ASN A 449 -32.20 -40.44 16.66
C ASN A 449 -32.05 -41.54 15.61
N PRO A 450 -30.81 -41.94 15.25
CA PRO A 450 -30.56 -42.93 14.23
C PRO A 450 -30.97 -44.34 14.71
N GLN A 451 -31.52 -45.14 13.80
CA GLN A 451 -31.99 -46.49 14.04
C GLN A 451 -31.06 -47.53 13.40
N THR A 452 -31.06 -48.77 13.89
CA THR A 452 -30.23 -49.86 13.33
C THR A 452 -30.96 -50.71 12.28
N ASP A 453 -32.02 -50.17 11.66
CA ASP A 453 -32.82 -50.91 10.68
C ASP A 453 -32.01 -51.17 9.39
N PRO A 454 -31.84 -52.43 8.96
CA PRO A 454 -31.13 -52.76 7.72
C PRO A 454 -31.84 -52.26 6.45
N ALA A 455 -33.11 -51.83 6.53
CA ALA A 455 -33.83 -51.24 5.40
C ALA A 455 -33.42 -49.79 5.10
N CYS A 456 -32.69 -49.13 6.02
CA CYS A 456 -32.24 -47.76 5.85
C CYS A 456 -31.13 -47.62 4.80
N ASP A 457 -31.34 -46.76 3.80
CA ASP A 457 -30.31 -46.40 2.81
C ASP A 457 -29.49 -45.19 3.30
N TRP A 458 -28.52 -45.46 4.17
CA TRP A 458 -27.62 -44.45 4.72
C TRP A 458 -26.78 -43.75 3.65
N ASP A 459 -26.41 -44.44 2.56
CA ASP A 459 -25.61 -43.84 1.50
C ASP A 459 -26.42 -42.79 0.73
N ALA A 460 -27.72 -43.02 0.52
CA ALA A 460 -28.62 -42.04 -0.07
C ALA A 460 -28.82 -40.79 0.80
N ILE A 461 -29.02 -40.98 2.12
CA ILE A 461 -29.23 -39.87 3.07
C ILE A 461 -28.03 -38.92 3.09
N PHE A 462 -26.82 -39.47 3.23
CA PHE A 462 -25.60 -38.66 3.29
C PHE A 462 -25.14 -38.14 1.92
N ALA A 463 -25.79 -38.55 0.82
CA ALA A 463 -25.58 -37.99 -0.51
C ALA A 463 -26.47 -36.77 -0.80
N GLU A 464 -27.46 -36.48 0.07
CA GLU A 464 -28.31 -35.31 -0.09
C GLU A 464 -27.50 -34.02 0.09
N THR A 465 -27.78 -33.02 -0.77
CA THR A 465 -27.11 -31.73 -0.70
C THR A 465 -27.63 -30.96 0.51
N PRO A 466 -26.75 -30.56 1.46
CA PRO A 466 -27.18 -29.81 2.64
C PRO A 466 -27.89 -28.50 2.27
N ALA A 467 -28.77 -28.04 3.15
CA ALA A 467 -29.38 -26.72 3.02
C ALA A 467 -28.29 -25.63 2.95
N ALA A 468 -28.53 -24.56 2.18
CA ALA A 468 -27.52 -23.54 1.90
C ALA A 468 -26.92 -22.88 3.16
N ASN A 469 -27.70 -22.81 4.25
CA ASN A 469 -27.32 -22.27 5.55
C ASN A 469 -26.58 -23.26 6.46
N LEU A 470 -26.59 -24.55 6.11
CA LEU A 470 -25.88 -25.64 6.81
C LEU A 470 -24.69 -26.16 6.00
N TRP A 471 -24.44 -25.59 4.82
CA TRP A 471 -23.43 -26.09 3.89
C TRP A 471 -22.05 -26.18 4.55
N ASN A 472 -21.53 -25.08 5.09
CA ASN A 472 -20.18 -25.02 5.66
C ASN A 472 -20.01 -25.98 6.85
N THR A 473 -21.06 -26.17 7.66
CA THR A 473 -21.03 -27.06 8.83
C THR A 473 -21.33 -28.52 8.47
N SER A 474 -21.86 -28.80 7.27
CA SER A 474 -22.25 -30.15 6.86
C SER A 474 -21.33 -30.76 5.81
N THR A 475 -20.30 -30.05 5.36
CA THR A 475 -19.33 -30.53 4.36
C THR A 475 -17.90 -30.33 4.85
N ASN A 476 -17.06 -31.36 4.82
CA ASN A 476 -15.64 -31.33 5.21
C ASN A 476 -15.37 -30.60 6.53
N PHE A 477 -15.67 -31.24 7.65
CA PHE A 477 -15.46 -30.65 8.98
C PHE A 477 -14.77 -31.67 9.89
N ILE A 478 -14.19 -31.15 10.98
CA ILE A 478 -13.72 -31.96 12.09
C ILE A 478 -14.75 -31.88 13.22
N LEU A 479 -15.07 -33.02 13.80
CA LEU A 479 -15.85 -33.11 15.03
C LEU A 479 -14.98 -33.74 16.11
N VAL A 480 -14.71 -33.00 17.19
CA VAL A 480 -13.93 -33.49 18.32
C VAL A 480 -14.87 -33.97 19.42
N GLU A 481 -14.92 -35.27 19.68
CA GLU A 481 -15.72 -35.84 20.76
C GLU A 481 -14.89 -35.96 22.05
N TYR A 482 -15.42 -35.39 23.15
CA TYR A 482 -14.85 -35.50 24.48
C TYR A 482 -15.64 -36.50 25.33
N HIS A 483 -14.97 -37.55 25.77
CA HIS A 483 -15.57 -38.59 26.59
C HIS A 483 -14.78 -38.83 27.87
N MET A 484 -15.43 -38.60 29.02
CA MET A 484 -14.89 -38.91 30.34
C MET A 484 -15.61 -40.13 30.93
N PRO A 485 -14.96 -41.30 31.03
CA PRO A 485 -15.63 -42.53 31.44
C PRO A 485 -16.21 -42.43 32.85
N GLY A 486 -17.51 -42.69 33.00
CA GLY A 486 -18.22 -42.63 34.27
C GLY A 486 -19.03 -41.35 34.49
N LEU A 487 -18.72 -40.26 33.76
CA LEU A 487 -19.48 -39.01 33.75
C LEU A 487 -20.18 -38.76 32.43
N SER A 488 -19.50 -39.02 31.31
CA SER A 488 -20.09 -38.95 29.98
C SER A 488 -21.09 -40.08 29.81
N THR A 489 -22.32 -39.71 29.45
CA THR A 489 -23.40 -40.66 29.14
C THR A 489 -23.96 -40.34 27.76
N PRO A 490 -24.73 -41.25 27.14
CA PRO A 490 -25.42 -40.96 25.88
C PRO A 490 -26.31 -39.71 25.95
N ASN A 491 -26.73 -39.26 27.14
CA ASN A 491 -27.54 -38.05 27.30
C ASN A 491 -26.71 -36.83 27.76
N ASN A 492 -25.39 -36.96 27.79
CA ASN A 492 -24.49 -35.97 28.36
C ASN A 492 -23.08 -36.14 27.77
N THR A 493 -22.93 -35.73 26.52
CA THR A 493 -21.68 -35.77 25.76
C THR A 493 -21.31 -34.35 25.33
N VAL A 494 -20.01 -34.05 25.35
CA VAL A 494 -19.47 -32.77 24.89
C VAL A 494 -18.72 -33.02 23.60
N TRP A 495 -18.95 -32.16 22.62
CA TRP A 495 -18.35 -32.27 21.30
C TRP A 495 -18.15 -30.89 20.69
N CYS A 496 -17.15 -30.75 19.84
CA CYS A 496 -16.82 -29.49 19.16
C CYS A 496 -16.87 -29.69 17.65
N ASP A 497 -17.39 -28.69 16.94
CA ASP A 497 -17.52 -28.67 15.49
C ASP A 497 -16.55 -27.65 14.92
N ASP A 498 -15.54 -28.10 14.19
CA ASP A 498 -14.47 -27.26 13.66
C ASP A 498 -14.50 -27.26 12.13
N ILE A 499 -14.52 -26.05 11.57
CA ILE A 499 -14.56 -25.81 10.13
C ILE A 499 -13.31 -25.04 9.76
N SER A 500 -12.49 -25.66 8.91
CA SER A 500 -11.24 -25.06 8.48
C SER A 500 -11.34 -24.46 7.08
N TYR A 501 -10.66 -23.35 6.84
CA TYR A 501 -10.59 -22.65 5.55
C TYR A 501 -9.14 -22.43 5.13
N ILE A 502 -8.92 -22.18 3.85
CA ILE A 502 -7.62 -21.75 3.31
C ILE A 502 -7.77 -20.39 2.64
N ASN A 503 -6.84 -19.49 2.96
CA ASN A 503 -6.67 -18.21 2.28
C ASN A 503 -5.18 -17.93 2.06
N PHE A 504 -4.86 -16.87 1.33
CA PHE A 504 -3.49 -16.43 1.07
C PHE A 504 -3.36 -14.95 1.39
N GLN A 505 -2.36 -14.59 2.20
CA GLN A 505 -2.13 -13.22 2.64
C GLN A 505 -0.64 -12.91 2.65
N SER A 506 -0.32 -11.61 2.59
CA SER A 506 1.02 -11.10 2.78
C SER A 506 1.34 -11.05 4.27
N TYR A 507 2.45 -11.65 4.64
CA TYR A 507 3.03 -11.53 5.97
C TYR A 507 4.03 -10.38 5.97
N GLU A 508 3.86 -9.46 6.90
CA GLU A 508 4.67 -8.28 7.04
C GLU A 508 5.52 -8.36 8.31
N LEU A 509 6.82 -8.12 8.18
CA LEU A 509 7.74 -8.05 9.31
C LEU A 509 8.60 -6.79 9.21
N ASP A 510 8.45 -5.89 10.18
CA ASP A 510 9.45 -4.87 10.46
C ASP A 510 10.65 -5.55 11.17
N PRO A 511 11.84 -5.62 10.55
CA PRO A 511 12.99 -6.30 11.12
C PRO A 511 13.72 -5.48 12.19
N SER A 512 13.35 -4.22 12.43
CA SER A 512 13.99 -3.38 13.43
C SER A 512 13.58 -3.81 14.85
N PRO A 513 14.54 -4.14 15.74
CA PRO A 513 14.26 -4.50 17.13
C PRO A 513 13.75 -3.32 17.97
N TYR A 514 13.74 -2.10 17.42
CA TYR A 514 13.33 -0.90 18.14
C TYR A 514 11.89 -0.49 17.86
N SER A 515 11.41 -0.65 16.63
CA SER A 515 10.02 -0.43 16.24
C SER A 515 9.19 -1.71 16.39
N ASN A 516 9.82 -2.89 16.23
CA ASN A 516 9.21 -4.19 16.43
C ASN A 516 10.03 -5.06 17.38
N PHE A 517 9.95 -4.75 18.67
CA PHE A 517 10.77 -5.39 19.72
C PHE A 517 10.55 -6.91 19.86
N ILE A 518 9.33 -7.38 19.59
CA ILE A 518 8.98 -8.80 19.66
C ILE A 518 9.12 -9.52 18.31
N HIS A 519 9.63 -8.83 17.27
CA HIS A 519 9.72 -9.35 15.91
C HIS A 519 8.40 -9.97 15.43
N LEU A 520 7.28 -9.33 15.74
CA LEU A 520 5.95 -9.80 15.34
C LEU A 520 5.79 -9.64 13.83
N ALA A 521 5.54 -10.75 13.15
CA ALA A 521 5.01 -10.76 11.81
C ALA A 521 3.49 -10.63 11.88
N THR A 522 2.95 -9.64 11.17
CA THR A 522 1.51 -9.37 11.06
C THR A 522 1.02 -9.78 9.69
N LEU A 523 -0.26 -10.11 9.59
CA LEU A 523 -0.92 -10.31 8.31
C LEU A 523 -1.40 -8.96 7.78
N GLU A 524 -1.18 -8.69 6.49
CA GLU A 524 -1.75 -7.50 5.81
C GLU A 524 -3.28 -7.52 5.92
N ASP A 525 -3.88 -6.37 6.24
CA ASP A 525 -5.32 -6.21 6.59
C ASP A 525 -6.23 -7.11 5.74
N ALA A 526 -6.96 -8.00 6.42
CA ALA A 526 -7.85 -8.98 5.80
C ALA A 526 -9.10 -8.30 5.20
N ASP A 527 -9.31 -8.45 3.90
CA ASP A 527 -10.58 -8.13 3.22
C ASP A 527 -10.82 -9.22 2.14
N PRO A 528 -11.96 -9.95 2.05
CA PRO A 528 -13.21 -9.93 2.84
C PRO A 528 -13.49 -11.27 3.59
N PRO A 529 -14.60 -11.36 4.36
CA PRO A 529 -15.08 -12.61 5.00
C PRO A 529 -15.16 -13.80 4.04
N VAL A 530 -15.03 -15.01 4.60
CA VAL A 530 -15.13 -16.28 3.86
C VAL A 530 -16.38 -16.26 2.95
N PRO A 531 -16.24 -16.34 1.62
CA PRO A 531 -17.38 -16.31 0.72
C PRO A 531 -18.39 -17.42 1.06
N PRO A 532 -19.71 -17.16 0.96
CA PRO A 532 -20.69 -18.20 1.19
C PRO A 532 -20.48 -19.37 0.22
N ARG A 533 -20.46 -20.60 0.75
CA ARG A 533 -20.14 -21.85 0.03
C ARG A 533 -18.68 -22.02 -0.39
N THR A 534 -17.76 -21.36 0.30
CA THR A 534 -16.35 -21.77 0.24
C THR A 534 -16.28 -23.22 0.71
N VAL A 535 -15.65 -24.09 -0.08
CA VAL A 535 -15.49 -25.51 0.28
C VAL A 535 -14.54 -25.58 1.46
N PRO A 536 -14.97 -26.08 2.62
CA PRO A 536 -14.09 -26.20 3.78
C PRO A 536 -12.93 -27.16 3.49
N LEU A 537 -11.82 -26.89 4.15
CA LEU A 537 -10.57 -27.61 4.00
C LEU A 537 -10.68 -29.00 4.65
N VAL A 538 -10.21 -30.02 3.93
CA VAL A 538 -10.07 -31.37 4.50
C VAL A 538 -8.84 -31.41 5.40
N VAL A 539 -9.04 -31.64 6.70
CA VAL A 539 -7.97 -31.73 7.70
C VAL A 539 -7.98 -33.12 8.33
N HIS A 540 -6.84 -33.81 8.28
CA HIS A 540 -6.70 -35.14 8.86
C HIS A 540 -6.59 -35.04 10.41
N PRO A 541 -7.33 -35.85 11.19
CA PRO A 541 -7.33 -35.79 12.65
C PRO A 541 -5.96 -35.96 13.32
N ASP A 542 -5.01 -36.65 12.68
CA ASP A 542 -3.64 -36.76 13.18
C ASP A 542 -2.89 -35.42 13.34
N TRP A 543 -3.34 -34.34 12.66
CA TRP A 543 -2.80 -33.00 12.93
C TRP A 543 -3.11 -32.52 14.35
N ILE A 544 -4.25 -32.92 14.93
CA ILE A 544 -4.60 -32.65 16.33
C ILE A 544 -3.69 -33.44 17.27
N LEU A 545 -3.36 -34.69 16.93
CA LEU A 545 -2.41 -35.50 17.71
C LEU A 545 -1.01 -34.87 17.71
N ALA A 546 -0.57 -34.32 16.57
CA ALA A 546 0.68 -33.56 16.48
C ALA A 546 0.63 -32.27 17.30
N ALA A 547 -0.49 -31.55 17.33
CA ALA A 547 -0.67 -30.39 18.20
C ALA A 547 -0.51 -30.76 19.69
N TRP A 548 -1.11 -31.88 20.11
CA TRP A 548 -0.97 -32.44 21.45
C TRP A 548 0.43 -33.01 21.75
N SER A 549 1.24 -33.23 20.71
CA SER A 549 2.52 -33.95 20.79
C SER A 549 2.38 -35.35 21.38
N VAL A 550 1.39 -36.09 20.88
CA VAL A 550 1.04 -37.43 21.37
C VAL A 550 0.96 -38.43 20.21
N ASP A 551 1.40 -39.66 20.45
CA ASP A 551 1.30 -40.74 19.48
C ASP A 551 -0.16 -41.19 19.33
N GLN A 552 -0.49 -41.88 18.23
CA GLN A 552 -1.82 -42.48 18.05
C GLN A 552 -2.19 -43.43 19.20
N ASN A 553 -3.37 -43.21 19.79
CA ASN A 553 -3.86 -43.89 21.00
C ASN A 553 -2.94 -43.71 22.23
N GLY A 554 -2.07 -42.69 22.21
CA GLY A 554 -1.21 -42.34 23.34
C GLY A 554 -1.94 -41.50 24.39
N THR A 555 -1.29 -41.35 25.54
CA THR A 555 -1.81 -40.58 26.68
C THR A 555 -0.91 -39.38 26.95
N VAL A 556 -1.51 -38.18 26.97
CA VAL A 556 -0.88 -36.95 27.45
C VAL A 556 -0.84 -37.02 28.98
N ALA A 557 0.33 -36.76 29.57
CA ALA A 557 0.49 -36.83 31.02
C ALA A 557 -0.43 -35.82 31.73
N GLY A 558 -1.15 -36.26 32.76
CA GLY A 558 -2.07 -35.41 33.54
C GLY A 558 -1.39 -34.30 34.33
N THR A 559 -0.05 -34.33 34.45
CA THR A 559 0.78 -33.26 35.00
C THR A 559 0.91 -32.06 34.06
N ARG A 560 0.54 -32.18 32.78
CA ARG A 560 0.59 -31.07 31.83
C ARG A 560 -0.61 -30.16 32.02
N ASP A 561 -0.37 -28.86 32.01
CA ASP A 561 -1.41 -27.83 32.24
C ASP A 561 -2.62 -28.00 31.30
N PRO A 562 -2.47 -28.26 29.98
CA PRO A 562 -3.61 -28.45 29.10
C PRO A 562 -4.45 -29.68 29.45
N ALA A 563 -3.81 -30.79 29.84
CA ALA A 563 -4.50 -32.02 30.21
C ALA A 563 -5.31 -31.84 31.51
N ALA A 564 -4.70 -31.20 32.51
CA ALA A 564 -5.34 -30.93 33.80
C ALA A 564 -6.52 -29.96 33.66
N GLN A 565 -6.36 -28.87 32.89
CA GLN A 565 -7.41 -27.87 32.70
C GLN A 565 -8.60 -28.43 31.91
N ILE A 566 -8.39 -29.06 30.75
CA ILE A 566 -9.48 -29.67 29.98
C ILE A 566 -10.21 -30.71 30.83
N SER A 567 -9.48 -31.57 31.55
CA SER A 567 -10.11 -32.59 32.39
C SER A 567 -10.98 -31.98 33.48
N SER A 568 -10.47 -30.97 34.20
CA SER A 568 -11.24 -30.31 35.25
C SER A 568 -12.46 -29.56 34.69
N THR A 569 -12.30 -28.82 33.59
CA THR A 569 -13.39 -28.07 32.97
C THR A 569 -14.45 -29.01 32.42
N LEU A 570 -14.05 -30.09 31.76
CA LEU A 570 -14.97 -31.11 31.25
C LEU A 570 -15.74 -31.80 32.38
N GLU A 571 -15.10 -32.11 33.51
CA GLU A 571 -15.77 -32.66 34.69
C GLU A 571 -16.88 -31.72 35.18
N THR A 572 -16.61 -30.41 35.30
CA THR A 572 -17.62 -29.42 35.68
C THR A 572 -18.75 -29.34 34.64
N VAL A 573 -18.41 -29.27 33.34
CA VAL A 573 -19.42 -29.23 32.26
C VAL A 573 -20.33 -30.44 32.31
N LEU A 574 -19.80 -31.64 32.58
CA LEU A 574 -20.57 -32.86 32.61
C LEU A 574 -21.40 -33.02 33.91
N THR A 575 -20.92 -32.51 35.04
CA THR A 575 -21.59 -32.69 36.35
C THR A 575 -22.62 -31.61 36.66
N GLU A 576 -22.39 -30.38 36.18
CA GLU A 576 -23.27 -29.26 36.46
C GLU A 576 -24.32 -29.03 35.35
N ALA A 577 -25.52 -28.62 35.77
CA ALA A 577 -26.62 -28.35 34.83
C ALA A 577 -26.42 -27.04 34.07
N ASN A 578 -25.81 -26.03 34.71
CA ASN A 578 -25.61 -24.68 34.16
C ASN A 578 -24.11 -24.33 34.15
N ALA A 579 -23.36 -24.98 33.26
CA ALA A 579 -21.91 -24.79 33.11
C ALA A 579 -21.57 -24.01 31.82
N THR A 580 -22.27 -22.89 31.58
CA THR A 580 -22.11 -22.13 30.32
C THR A 580 -20.72 -21.51 30.22
N LEU A 581 -20.19 -20.98 31.33
CA LEU A 581 -18.85 -20.40 31.37
C LEU A 581 -17.78 -21.45 31.08
N GLU A 582 -17.93 -22.65 31.65
CA GLU A 582 -17.00 -23.74 31.47
C GLU A 582 -17.09 -24.34 30.06
N LEU A 583 -18.28 -24.34 29.44
CA LEU A 583 -18.42 -24.72 28.03
C LEU A 583 -17.77 -23.70 27.09
N ASP A 584 -17.94 -22.39 27.35
CA ASP A 584 -17.25 -21.33 26.61
C ASP A 584 -15.73 -21.43 26.77
N LEU A 585 -15.27 -21.76 27.98
CA LEU A 585 -13.85 -21.99 28.25
C LEU A 585 -13.32 -23.22 27.50
N LEU A 586 -14.08 -24.32 27.48
CA LEU A 586 -13.72 -25.51 26.72
C LEU A 586 -13.68 -25.23 25.22
N ASN A 587 -14.62 -24.42 24.71
CA ASN A 587 -14.63 -23.93 23.34
C ASN A 587 -13.34 -23.20 22.98
N TYR A 588 -12.89 -22.29 23.85
CA TYR A 588 -11.63 -21.60 23.63
C TYR A 588 -10.43 -22.54 23.70
N MET A 589 -10.40 -23.46 24.66
CA MET A 589 -9.30 -24.42 24.81
C MET A 589 -9.17 -25.39 23.62
N ASP A 590 -10.29 -25.82 23.06
CA ASP A 590 -10.31 -26.61 21.82
C ASP A 590 -9.83 -25.78 20.62
N GLY A 591 -10.30 -24.53 20.49
CA GLY A 591 -9.82 -23.57 19.49
C GLY A 591 -8.30 -23.39 19.53
N VAL A 592 -7.69 -23.23 20.70
CA VAL A 592 -6.23 -23.13 20.85
C VAL A 592 -5.50 -24.39 20.35
N VAL A 593 -6.04 -25.57 20.61
CA VAL A 593 -5.47 -26.83 20.10
C VAL A 593 -5.57 -26.88 18.57
N MET A 594 -6.71 -26.45 18.03
CA MET A 594 -6.96 -26.40 16.59
C MET A 594 -6.08 -25.36 15.88
N ASP A 595 -5.88 -24.18 16.46
CA ASP A 595 -4.94 -23.16 15.98
C ASP A 595 -3.54 -23.74 15.89
N GLN A 596 -3.11 -24.46 16.93
CA GLN A 596 -1.82 -25.13 16.93
C GLN A 596 -1.75 -26.19 15.83
N ALA A 597 -2.78 -27.04 15.69
CA ALA A 597 -2.85 -28.09 14.66
C ALA A 597 -2.77 -27.50 13.24
N LEU A 598 -3.56 -26.46 12.96
CA LEU A 598 -3.61 -25.80 11.66
C LEU A 598 -2.29 -25.08 11.35
N SER A 599 -1.70 -24.38 12.33
CA SER A 599 -0.40 -23.71 12.14
C SER A 599 0.74 -24.65 11.74
N LEU A 600 0.65 -25.94 12.09
CA LEU A 600 1.64 -26.99 11.79
C LEU A 600 1.48 -27.58 10.38
N ILE A 601 0.36 -27.34 9.68
CA ILE A 601 0.12 -27.92 8.37
C ILE A 601 1.08 -27.33 7.34
N ASP A 602 1.95 -28.19 6.81
CA ASP A 602 2.92 -27.83 5.79
C ASP A 602 2.28 -27.67 4.41
N TYR A 603 2.94 -26.88 3.56
CA TYR A 603 2.56 -26.65 2.17
C TYR A 603 3.74 -26.88 1.22
N SER A 604 3.41 -27.20 -0.04
CA SER A 604 4.39 -27.44 -1.09
C SER A 604 4.33 -26.37 -2.17
N THR A 605 5.50 -26.03 -2.70
CA THR A 605 5.67 -25.05 -3.78
C THR A 605 6.44 -25.66 -4.94
N ASN A 606 6.33 -25.04 -6.11
CA ASN A 606 7.09 -25.42 -7.30
C ASN A 606 7.68 -24.18 -7.98
N SER A 607 8.82 -24.32 -8.64
CA SER A 607 9.51 -23.20 -9.31
C SER A 607 8.85 -22.75 -10.63
N SER A 608 7.60 -23.14 -10.88
CA SER A 608 6.84 -22.68 -12.04
C SER A 608 6.41 -21.23 -11.85
N THR A 609 6.54 -20.41 -12.88
CA THR A 609 6.05 -19.02 -12.88
C THR A 609 4.69 -18.87 -13.59
N GLN A 610 4.10 -19.98 -14.05
CA GLN A 610 2.77 -19.97 -14.68
C GLN A 610 1.70 -20.39 -13.68
N THR A 611 0.73 -19.51 -13.45
CA THR A 611 -0.51 -19.84 -12.73
C THR A 611 -1.48 -20.53 -13.67
N THR A 612 -1.89 -21.75 -13.32
CA THR A 612 -3.02 -22.43 -13.99
C THR A 612 -4.36 -21.91 -13.49
N ASN A 613 -4.45 -21.55 -12.20
CA ASN A 613 -5.58 -20.90 -11.55
C ASN A 613 -5.09 -20.07 -10.35
N ALA A 614 -5.25 -18.75 -10.39
CA ALA A 614 -4.76 -17.87 -9.33
C ALA A 614 -5.44 -18.10 -7.96
N ALA A 615 -6.66 -18.62 -7.94
CA ALA A 615 -7.40 -18.87 -6.69
C ALA A 615 -6.96 -20.14 -5.94
N THR A 616 -6.52 -21.18 -6.65
CA THR A 616 -6.11 -22.47 -6.04
C THR A 616 -4.61 -22.68 -6.03
N ASN A 617 -3.90 -22.01 -6.94
CA ASN A 617 -2.46 -22.10 -7.13
C ASN A 617 -1.90 -20.68 -7.36
N PRO A 618 -1.99 -19.80 -6.35
CA PRO A 618 -1.40 -18.46 -6.44
C PRO A 618 0.12 -18.54 -6.55
N LEU A 619 0.71 -17.48 -7.11
CA LEU A 619 2.14 -17.25 -7.00
C LEU A 619 2.40 -16.60 -5.65
N LEU A 620 3.28 -17.22 -4.88
CA LEU A 620 3.76 -16.68 -3.62
C LEU A 620 5.01 -15.86 -3.92
N THR A 621 4.99 -14.59 -3.53
CA THR A 621 6.10 -13.67 -3.73
C THR A 621 6.84 -13.42 -2.42
N THR A 622 8.12 -13.06 -2.55
CA THR A 622 8.93 -12.58 -1.42
C THR A 622 9.54 -11.26 -1.86
N SER A 623 9.27 -10.20 -1.11
CA SER A 623 9.77 -8.87 -1.41
C SER A 623 10.27 -8.21 -0.14
N ALA A 624 11.04 -7.15 -0.31
CA ALA A 624 11.39 -6.24 0.77
C ALA A 624 10.99 -4.84 0.32
N GLN A 625 10.14 -4.18 1.09
CA GLN A 625 9.85 -2.77 0.91
C GLN A 625 10.89 -1.94 1.64
N ILE A 626 11.46 -0.96 0.96
CA ILE A 626 12.38 -0.03 1.61
C ILE A 626 11.89 1.41 1.48
N GLN A 627 12.12 2.17 2.54
CA GLN A 627 11.83 3.59 2.56
C GLN A 627 13.08 4.38 2.17
N VAL A 628 13.00 5.14 1.06
CA VAL A 628 14.15 5.89 0.52
C VAL A 628 13.72 7.24 -0.05
N TRP A 629 14.66 8.20 -0.02
CA TRP A 629 14.53 9.40 -0.81
C TRP A 629 14.85 9.10 -2.27
N MET A 630 13.93 9.45 -3.16
CA MET A 630 14.12 9.26 -4.60
C MET A 630 13.54 10.40 -5.42
N TYR A 631 14.16 10.67 -6.58
CA TYR A 631 13.53 11.47 -7.63
C TYR A 631 12.61 10.56 -8.42
N SER A 632 11.36 10.94 -8.66
CA SER A 632 10.42 10.09 -9.39
C SER A 632 9.29 10.85 -10.07
N MET A 633 8.75 10.23 -11.12
CA MET A 633 7.61 10.68 -11.92
C MET A 633 6.29 9.99 -11.53
N PHE A 634 6.20 9.33 -10.37
CA PHE A 634 4.99 8.61 -9.98
C PHE A 634 3.75 9.53 -9.83
N SER A 635 3.93 10.72 -9.26
CA SER A 635 2.81 11.65 -9.01
C SER A 635 2.36 12.38 -10.28
N GLN A 636 1.05 12.69 -10.37
CA GLN A 636 0.52 13.51 -11.47
C GLN A 636 1.13 14.91 -11.50
N THR A 637 1.47 15.46 -10.33
CA THR A 637 2.12 16.77 -10.18
C THR A 637 3.56 16.76 -10.70
N SER A 638 4.32 15.68 -10.49
CA SER A 638 5.67 15.50 -11.07
C SER A 638 5.63 15.41 -12.60
N LYS A 639 4.67 14.65 -13.15
CA LYS A 639 4.45 14.56 -14.61
C LYS A 639 4.12 15.92 -15.23
N LEU A 640 3.25 16.70 -14.60
CA LEU A 640 2.94 18.07 -15.04
C LEU A 640 4.18 18.99 -14.94
N GLY A 641 4.94 18.88 -13.85
CA GLY A 641 6.19 19.61 -13.67
C GLY A 641 7.19 19.32 -14.78
N ALA A 642 7.41 18.05 -15.11
CA ALA A 642 8.27 17.63 -16.22
C ALA A 642 7.81 18.20 -17.56
N ALA A 643 6.49 18.16 -17.85
CA ALA A 643 5.95 18.76 -19.07
C ALA A 643 6.22 20.27 -19.17
N VAL A 644 6.04 21.01 -18.07
CA VAL A 644 6.34 22.46 -18.03
C VAL A 644 7.83 22.71 -18.26
N VAL A 645 8.73 21.97 -17.61
CA VAL A 645 10.18 22.14 -17.80
C VAL A 645 10.61 21.80 -19.22
N ILE A 646 10.03 20.77 -19.85
CA ILE A 646 10.29 20.45 -21.27
C ILE A 646 9.88 21.62 -22.17
N ILE A 647 8.71 22.23 -21.93
CA ILE A 647 8.27 23.42 -22.68
C ILE A 647 9.25 24.58 -22.48
N CYS A 648 9.74 24.79 -21.26
CA CYS A 648 10.76 25.80 -20.95
C CYS A 648 12.08 25.55 -21.70
N CYS A 649 12.53 24.30 -21.80
CA CYS A 649 13.69 23.92 -22.60
C CYS A 649 13.49 24.29 -24.09
N VAL A 650 12.31 24.03 -24.65
CA VAL A 650 11.96 24.44 -26.03
C VAL A 650 12.00 25.96 -26.17
N ILE A 651 11.49 26.71 -25.18
CA ILE A 651 11.52 28.18 -25.17
C ILE A 651 12.95 28.72 -25.19
N VAL A 652 13.86 28.13 -24.42
CA VAL A 652 15.28 28.55 -24.41
C VAL A 652 15.90 28.36 -25.80
N VAL A 653 15.67 27.21 -26.43
CA VAL A 653 16.15 26.93 -27.79
C VAL A 653 15.55 27.91 -28.80
N LEU A 654 14.25 28.15 -28.75
CA LEU A 654 13.57 29.10 -29.63
C LEU A 654 14.09 30.53 -29.44
N ARG A 655 14.34 30.96 -28.20
CA ARG A 655 14.96 32.26 -27.92
C ARG A 655 16.32 32.37 -28.59
N ILE A 656 17.17 31.35 -28.46
CA ILE A 656 18.50 31.35 -29.07
C ILE A 656 18.39 31.54 -30.59
N LEU A 657 17.48 30.80 -31.25
CA LEU A 657 17.22 30.95 -32.69
C LEU A 657 16.75 32.36 -33.06
N VAL A 658 15.85 32.94 -32.27
CA VAL A 658 15.33 34.30 -32.48
C VAL A 658 16.42 35.36 -32.25
N ALA A 659 17.28 35.17 -31.26
CA ALA A 659 18.42 36.05 -31.00
C ALA A 659 19.45 36.00 -32.13
N PHE A 660 19.73 34.82 -32.71
CA PHE A 660 20.56 34.69 -33.92
C PHE A 660 19.90 35.32 -35.15
N LYS A 661 18.58 35.18 -35.30
CA LYS A 661 17.82 35.85 -36.36
C LYS A 661 17.90 37.38 -36.22
N ARG A 662 17.79 37.92 -35.00
CA ARG A 662 18.01 39.35 -34.73
C ARG A 662 19.42 39.78 -35.13
N ALA A 663 20.44 38.99 -34.80
CA ALA A 663 21.84 39.29 -35.13
C ALA A 663 22.09 39.31 -36.66
N THR A 664 21.39 38.47 -37.43
CA THR A 664 21.52 38.37 -38.90
C THR A 664 20.74 39.44 -39.68
N ILE A 665 19.65 40.00 -39.12
CA ILE A 665 18.87 41.08 -39.75
C ILE A 665 19.62 42.44 -39.74
N GLY A 666 20.82 42.53 -39.16
CA GLY A 666 21.66 43.74 -39.24
C GLY A 666 21.30 44.86 -38.26
N HIS A 667 20.32 44.65 -37.38
CA HIS A 667 20.04 45.54 -36.24
C HIS A 667 21.05 45.33 -35.10
N TYR A 668 22.33 45.56 -35.40
CA TYR A 668 23.40 45.79 -34.41
C TYR A 668 23.41 47.25 -33.91
N THR A 669 22.51 48.09 -34.41
CA THR A 669 22.42 49.52 -34.11
C THR A 669 21.77 49.74 -32.75
N SER A 670 22.59 49.63 -31.71
CA SER A 670 22.29 49.88 -30.29
C SER A 670 21.24 48.91 -29.70
N PRO A 671 21.44 48.30 -28.52
CA PRO A 671 20.27 47.94 -27.73
C PRO A 671 19.53 49.25 -27.51
N LYS A 672 18.40 49.48 -28.21
CA LYS A 672 17.57 50.63 -27.90
C LYS A 672 17.29 50.52 -26.40
N THR A 673 17.78 51.46 -25.63
CA THR A 673 17.53 51.45 -24.19
C THR A 673 16.02 51.46 -23.99
N LEU A 674 15.52 50.92 -22.87
CA LEU A 674 14.07 50.96 -22.59
C LEU A 674 13.52 52.38 -22.77
N MET A 675 14.34 53.39 -22.44
CA MET A 675 14.07 54.81 -22.64
C MET A 675 14.02 55.24 -24.12
N GLU A 676 14.92 54.76 -24.99
CA GLU A 676 14.87 55.03 -26.43
C GLU A 676 13.66 54.40 -27.10
N LEU A 677 13.26 53.19 -26.68
CA LEU A 677 12.01 52.55 -27.13
C LEU A 677 10.78 53.29 -26.59
N LEU A 678 10.84 53.81 -25.36
CA LEU A 678 9.76 54.60 -24.75
C LEU A 678 9.62 55.96 -25.43
N LEU A 679 10.73 56.62 -25.75
CA LEU A 679 10.78 57.90 -26.48
C LEU A 679 10.20 57.75 -27.88
N GLU A 680 10.60 56.71 -28.61
CA GLU A 680 10.09 56.43 -29.95
C GLU A 680 8.61 56.03 -29.95
N ALA A 681 8.11 55.46 -28.84
CA ALA A 681 6.70 55.16 -28.66
C ALA A 681 5.87 56.38 -28.17
N LEU A 682 6.50 57.34 -27.47
CA LEU A 682 5.92 58.61 -27.00
C LEU A 682 5.89 59.71 -28.07
N GLU A 683 6.72 59.61 -29.10
CA GLU A 683 6.74 60.54 -30.25
C GLU A 683 5.52 60.39 -31.17
N TYR A 684 4.61 59.46 -30.85
CA TYR A 684 3.34 59.27 -31.54
C TYR A 684 2.19 60.06 -30.89
N ASP A 685 1.69 61.09 -31.59
CA ASP A 685 0.53 61.90 -31.19
C ASP A 685 -0.77 61.32 -31.83
N PRO A 686 -1.80 60.94 -31.04
CA PRO A 686 -3.00 60.34 -31.60
C PRO A 686 -4.08 61.40 -31.88
N MET A 687 -3.94 62.23 -32.92
CA MET A 687 -5.09 62.95 -33.48
C MET A 687 -4.89 63.35 -34.95
N GLU A 688 -5.53 62.61 -35.87
CA GLU A 688 -6.26 63.24 -36.98
C GLU A 688 -7.36 62.29 -37.52
N PRO A 689 -8.66 62.65 -37.42
CA PRO A 689 -9.74 61.88 -38.04
C PRO A 689 -9.84 62.26 -39.52
N ASP A 690 -9.48 61.32 -40.39
CA ASP A 690 -9.50 61.50 -41.83
C ASP A 690 -10.94 61.64 -42.33
N SER A 691 -11.35 62.89 -42.57
CA SER A 691 -12.63 63.25 -43.17
C SER A 691 -12.42 63.91 -44.53
N GLN A 692 -12.79 63.12 -45.55
CA GLN A 692 -13.18 63.50 -46.92
C GLN A 692 -12.13 64.05 -47.91
N LEU A 693 -11.92 63.30 -49.01
CA LEU A 693 -12.49 63.66 -50.32
C LEU A 693 -12.50 62.46 -51.31
N GLN A 694 -13.68 62.12 -51.82
CA GLN A 694 -13.99 61.31 -53.02
C GLN A 694 -13.79 62.14 -54.32
N PRO A 695 -14.06 61.66 -55.57
CA PRO A 695 -14.09 60.31 -56.17
C PRO A 695 -13.36 60.25 -57.56
N ARG A 696 -13.13 59.06 -58.13
CA ARG A 696 -13.12 58.88 -59.61
C ARG A 696 -13.89 57.64 -60.04
N ARG A 697 -14.84 57.87 -60.95
CA ARG A 697 -15.75 56.89 -61.57
C ARG A 697 -15.03 55.94 -62.54
N ALA A 698 -15.42 54.68 -62.39
CA ALA A 698 -15.64 53.60 -63.35
C ALA A 698 -15.34 53.78 -64.86
N SER A 699 -14.77 52.73 -65.45
CA SER A 699 -15.20 52.20 -66.74
C SER A 699 -15.37 50.67 -66.68
N VAL A 700 -16.57 50.27 -67.11
CA VAL A 700 -17.21 48.96 -67.29
C VAL A 700 -16.41 47.96 -68.13
N GLY A 701 -16.58 46.66 -67.81
CA GLY A 701 -16.29 45.50 -68.65
C GLY A 701 -16.95 44.23 -68.10
N ILE A 702 -17.97 43.73 -68.80
CA ILE A 702 -18.98 42.71 -68.45
C ILE A 702 -18.52 41.27 -68.76
N MET A 703 -18.93 40.27 -67.96
CA MET A 703 -19.58 38.98 -68.34
C MET A 703 -19.76 38.10 -67.09
N GLU A 704 -20.96 37.93 -66.53
CA GLU A 704 -22.08 37.03 -66.87
C GLU A 704 -22.05 35.61 -66.24
N ASN A 705 -22.97 35.43 -65.27
CA ASN A 705 -23.82 34.26 -64.97
C ASN A 705 -23.25 32.82 -64.84
N LYS A 706 -23.47 32.19 -63.67
CA LYS A 706 -24.62 31.25 -63.48
C LYS A 706 -24.81 30.75 -62.03
N MET A 707 -26.11 30.62 -61.73
CA MET A 707 -26.83 30.07 -60.58
C MET A 707 -26.30 28.79 -59.92
N GLY A 708 -26.63 28.64 -58.63
CA GLY A 708 -26.68 27.35 -57.95
C GLY A 708 -27.11 27.46 -56.49
N VAL A 709 -28.42 27.60 -56.23
CA VAL A 709 -29.03 27.43 -54.91
C VAL A 709 -28.98 25.96 -54.50
N LYS A 710 -28.57 25.67 -53.26
CA LYS A 710 -29.07 24.50 -52.54
C LYS A 710 -29.16 24.77 -51.04
N VAL A 711 -30.41 24.74 -50.56
CA VAL A 711 -30.81 24.73 -49.16
C VAL A 711 -30.97 23.26 -48.77
N ASP A 712 -30.36 22.86 -47.66
CA ASP A 712 -30.72 21.74 -46.76
C ASP A 712 -29.85 21.95 -45.51
N GLY A 713 -30.33 22.05 -44.27
CA GLY A 713 -31.51 21.44 -43.68
C GLY A 713 -31.10 20.22 -42.87
N ARG A 714 -30.48 20.40 -41.67
CA ARG A 714 -30.58 19.44 -40.56
C ARG A 714 -30.00 19.97 -39.24
N LYS A 715 -30.87 19.94 -38.21
CA LYS A 715 -30.57 19.98 -36.78
C LYS A 715 -29.83 18.71 -36.35
N LEU A 716 -28.99 18.79 -35.32
CA LEU A 716 -28.97 17.84 -34.20
C LEU A 716 -28.22 18.45 -33.00
N SER A 717 -28.91 18.48 -31.86
CA SER A 717 -28.40 18.70 -30.51
C SER A 717 -27.70 17.45 -29.98
N PHE A 718 -26.79 17.60 -29.01
CA PHE A 718 -26.62 16.83 -27.75
C PHE A 718 -25.33 17.40 -27.11
N ALA A 719 -25.42 18.19 -26.03
CA ALA A 719 -25.33 17.75 -24.63
C ALA A 719 -24.15 16.80 -24.37
N TYR A 720 -23.14 17.28 -23.66
CA TYR A 720 -22.17 16.46 -22.95
C TYR A 720 -21.95 17.04 -21.56
N THR A 721 -22.47 16.31 -20.58
CA THR A 721 -21.90 16.12 -19.26
C THR A 721 -20.66 15.23 -19.36
N HIS A 722 -19.55 15.68 -18.80
CA HIS A 722 -18.77 14.95 -17.81
C HIS A 722 -17.91 15.94 -17.03
#